data_AF-A0A3D1R539-F1
#
_entry.id   AF-A0A3D1R539-F1
#
_cell.length_a   1.000
_cell.length_b   1.000
_cell.length_c   1.000
_cell.angle_alpha   90.00
_cell.angle_beta   90.00
_cell.angle_gamma   90.00
#
_symmetry.space_group_name_H-M   'P 1'
#
loop_
_entity.id
_entity.type
_entity.pdbx_description
1 polymer ?
#
loop_
_entity_poly.entity_id
_entity_poly.type
_entity_poly.pdbx_seq_one_letter_code
_entity_poly.pdbx_strand_id
1 'polypeptide(L)'
;TSSFEELETVYEEVVDSVEKGPLAERLYLALARLQDERLDEPEEAEASLRKVLEFDPANRAALEMLAAMFSRRGQDNEYVVSLEQKLEAAASIEERKAILREIAHTHEVRLQNPDDAAGAYLRALELEPDRDTFRLLADLYRRERKHREAAETLIRARDFESQPQVRSKLQHEVAELYEREINDDEAAVAGYQLALEFDPENRDALGSLERLYTKLDRPAELLGVYDAQLRLADARERVKILFKTGNIWEDKLQNLENADACLEAVLAVDPSNLQAIKGLERLRRLDAEAKRPAPSRWEDLLRAYERHLALQPEVREQVELLVAMGEVQYKELKKIDRAAQTFHRALDLDPRARAAMHELGLLYERSGNWPFALDMLEREAQLLGASREAVELFHRIGKINEEMLLDASAAKSAFLKALQIDEGYLPSLRALKGMYEAERDWDRYLEVLVQEANNTVDVEDRALAFLDVARFYLDSREDAENAARYFEEVLKLTPDSLDAARPLADLYIAQERWDRAEAMLDIVAGRLSEGAARDPQAGAELCRQLYRVGYVCEKMKKTERALGAYERAYKLDSTYLPSAEGYANLLVASGRSADALSVFQAILIHHREDLTDLEVVEYYWQTGDLYRKLGQAERAQKEFAKALAIDAGHEPSLRAQVELCEELGDWPAVLEHRTRLADLVEEEACFELQVAIGRVAKEHLGDPWRAIEAYGEALRVRADAPEVLEALFALYRETRQGQKAVEILERLIALTDAAQEPARARKLWLNLGELQRDELKDVPKAAEAFNRALDVDYRFIQAFGALEAMLGASRQWELLEQNYHRMIQRLPKSPETHVARMTLFKALGEYYENVKKDKEATRQVYQVVAKGLPEDAAVLEKYAELVSEQPGGEKEAIEAWRKALPLTAAPQKVVSQLARLLAMAKDYDGAFVAAQVAAHLVGEVGAEEREILSKLTRHARLREQASRALTNRMWTELLFHPKVRGPMGEILALVYDKLGAQYARRHSALAIDARGDRIDPASQEFAIGAFRHVRQILDLEPVELFSPFLVATRDRLKSRGQAGAAHPDKDLLVELAHVHPVALKAGGRLFSETE
;
A
#
# COMPACT_ATOMS: atom_id res chain seq x y z
N THR A 1 150.73 8.28 -32.10
CA THR A 1 149.99 7.10 -32.56
C THR A 1 148.92 6.83 -31.51
N SER A 2 147.67 6.80 -31.93
CA SER A 2 146.48 7.02 -31.11
C SER A 2 145.62 5.76 -31.15
N SER A 3 145.92 4.82 -30.26
CA SER A 3 145.05 3.70 -29.92
C SER A 3 145.01 3.61 -28.39
N PHE A 4 143.84 3.78 -27.78
CA PHE A 4 143.64 3.61 -26.34
C PHE A 4 143.69 2.12 -25.95
N GLU A 5 143.40 1.21 -26.89
CA GLU A 5 143.56 -0.23 -26.74
C GLU A 5 145.06 -0.61 -26.57
N GLU A 6 145.97 0.11 -27.26
CA GLU A 6 147.42 -0.04 -27.03
C GLU A 6 147.83 0.46 -25.64
N LEU A 7 147.14 1.46 -25.09
CA LEU A 7 147.43 1.99 -23.75
C LEU A 7 146.89 1.05 -22.66
N GLU A 8 145.71 0.48 -22.87
CA GLU A 8 145.12 -0.55 -22.02
C GLU A 8 146.02 -1.78 -21.95
N THR A 9 146.40 -2.36 -23.08
CA THR A 9 147.33 -3.51 -23.10
C THR A 9 148.64 -3.19 -22.40
N VAL A 10 149.16 -1.96 -22.52
CA VAL A 10 150.33 -1.52 -21.74
C VAL A 10 150.02 -1.46 -20.25
N TYR A 11 148.88 -0.91 -19.84
CA TYR A 11 148.47 -0.91 -18.44
C TYR A 11 148.29 -2.34 -17.90
N GLU A 12 147.71 -3.26 -18.67
CA GLU A 12 147.54 -4.67 -18.30
C GLU A 12 148.89 -5.38 -18.15
N GLU A 13 149.77 -5.28 -19.15
CA GLU A 13 151.12 -5.86 -19.08
C GLU A 13 151.94 -5.28 -17.92
N VAL A 14 151.85 -3.96 -17.70
CA VAL A 14 152.57 -3.28 -16.62
C VAL A 14 152.01 -3.71 -15.27
N VAL A 15 150.70 -3.75 -15.11
CA VAL A 15 150.05 -4.12 -13.85
C VAL A 15 150.33 -5.59 -13.49
N ASP A 16 150.36 -6.49 -14.48
CA ASP A 16 150.70 -7.91 -14.26
C ASP A 16 152.20 -8.11 -13.94
N SER A 17 153.07 -7.19 -14.38
CA SER A 17 154.50 -7.20 -14.06
C SER A 17 154.87 -6.56 -12.71
N VAL A 18 153.95 -5.82 -12.09
CA VAL A 18 154.18 -5.09 -10.83
C VAL A 18 153.72 -5.92 -9.63
N GLU A 19 154.55 -5.98 -8.57
CA GLU A 19 154.16 -6.63 -7.32
C GLU A 19 152.92 -5.97 -6.71
N LYS A 20 152.00 -6.80 -6.19
CA LYS A 20 150.76 -6.35 -5.55
C LYS A 20 151.07 -5.35 -4.42
N GLY A 21 150.48 -4.15 -4.51
CA GLY A 21 150.67 -3.04 -3.56
C GLY A 21 150.00 -1.73 -4.01
N PRO A 22 150.24 -0.59 -3.32
CA PRO A 22 149.54 0.68 -3.58
C PRO A 22 149.71 1.22 -5.00
N LEU A 23 150.84 0.89 -5.64
CA LEU A 23 151.07 1.23 -7.03
C LEU A 23 150.13 0.43 -7.94
N ALA A 24 149.97 -0.88 -7.68
CA ALA A 24 149.04 -1.73 -8.41
C ALA A 24 147.59 -1.26 -8.23
N GLU A 25 147.16 -0.89 -7.02
CA GLU A 25 145.81 -0.34 -6.79
C GLU A 25 145.56 0.95 -7.61
N ARG A 26 146.51 1.88 -7.60
CA ARG A 26 146.39 3.12 -8.38
C ARG A 26 146.35 2.85 -9.88
N LEU A 27 147.14 1.88 -10.35
CA LEU A 27 147.14 1.48 -11.74
C LEU A 27 145.84 0.76 -12.12
N TYR A 28 145.32 -0.13 -11.28
CA TYR A 28 144.00 -0.75 -11.49
C TYR A 28 142.86 0.26 -11.44
N LEU A 29 142.90 1.27 -10.55
CA LEU A 29 141.92 2.36 -10.55
C LEU A 29 142.02 3.22 -11.81
N ALA A 30 143.23 3.50 -12.29
CA ALA A 30 143.44 4.23 -13.54
C ALA A 30 143.00 3.42 -14.77
N LEU A 31 143.30 2.12 -14.77
CA LEU A 31 142.84 1.16 -15.78
C LEU A 31 141.33 1.06 -15.78
N ALA A 32 140.70 0.88 -14.62
CA ALA A 32 139.24 0.86 -14.49
C ALA A 32 138.58 2.16 -14.96
N ARG A 33 139.19 3.33 -14.69
CA ARG A 33 138.69 4.61 -15.24
C ARG A 33 138.81 4.66 -16.75
N LEU A 34 139.91 4.16 -17.31
CA LEU A 34 140.11 4.11 -18.74
C LEU A 34 139.09 3.16 -19.39
N GLN A 35 138.91 1.97 -18.82
CA GLN A 35 137.95 0.94 -19.24
C GLN A 35 136.51 1.46 -19.17
N ASP A 36 136.07 2.04 -18.04
CA ASP A 36 134.70 2.54 -17.88
C ASP A 36 134.43 3.80 -18.73
N GLU A 37 135.33 4.80 -18.70
CA GLU A 37 135.02 6.12 -19.27
C GLU A 37 135.46 6.31 -20.72
N ARG A 38 136.47 5.57 -21.20
CA ARG A 38 137.09 5.80 -22.52
C ARG A 38 136.93 4.65 -23.49
N LEU A 39 136.94 3.42 -23.01
CA LEU A 39 136.80 2.20 -23.84
C LEU A 39 135.37 1.63 -23.81
N ASP A 40 134.59 1.97 -22.78
CA ASP A 40 133.23 1.47 -22.52
C ASP A 40 133.17 -0.06 -22.38
N GLU A 41 134.12 -0.59 -21.62
CA GLU A 41 134.23 -2.02 -21.27
C GLU A 41 133.89 -2.23 -19.79
N PRO A 42 132.59 -2.31 -19.44
CA PRO A 42 132.15 -2.30 -18.04
C PRO A 42 132.52 -3.54 -17.25
N GLU A 43 132.46 -4.71 -17.87
CA GLU A 43 132.77 -5.97 -17.18
C GLU A 43 134.25 -6.00 -16.79
N GLU A 44 135.10 -5.42 -17.63
CA GLU A 44 136.53 -5.30 -17.37
C GLU A 44 136.82 -4.21 -16.34
N ALA A 45 136.18 -3.05 -16.45
CA ALA A 45 136.29 -1.99 -15.45
C ALA A 45 135.82 -2.46 -14.07
N GLU A 46 134.71 -3.19 -14.00
CA GLU A 46 134.22 -3.81 -12.78
C GLU A 46 135.19 -4.85 -12.25
N ALA A 47 135.73 -5.73 -13.10
CA ALA A 47 136.73 -6.71 -12.69
C ALA A 47 137.99 -6.01 -12.13
N SER A 48 138.44 -4.92 -12.75
CA SER A 48 139.54 -4.09 -12.29
C SER A 48 139.24 -3.43 -10.93
N LEU A 49 138.03 -2.89 -10.73
CA LEU A 49 137.62 -2.31 -9.44
C LEU A 49 137.43 -3.38 -8.36
N ARG A 50 136.89 -4.55 -8.71
CA ARG A 50 136.76 -5.68 -7.79
C ARG A 50 138.13 -6.24 -7.39
N LYS A 51 139.11 -6.28 -8.29
CA LYS A 51 140.51 -6.59 -7.91
C LYS A 51 141.05 -5.58 -6.89
N VAL A 52 140.75 -4.29 -7.02
CA VAL A 52 141.11 -3.29 -5.99
C VAL A 52 140.44 -3.61 -4.66
N LEU A 53 139.16 -4.00 -4.66
CA LEU A 53 138.43 -4.39 -3.45
C LEU A 53 138.86 -5.75 -2.88
N GLU A 54 139.42 -6.66 -3.68
CA GLU A 54 140.07 -7.88 -3.17
C GLU A 54 141.34 -7.56 -2.40
N PHE A 55 142.07 -6.49 -2.78
CA PHE A 55 143.26 -6.02 -2.06
C PHE A 55 142.88 -5.22 -0.82
N ASP A 56 141.94 -4.29 -0.95
CA ASP A 56 141.41 -3.47 0.14
C ASP A 56 139.88 -3.34 0.00
N PRO A 57 139.10 -4.15 0.74
CA PRO A 57 137.64 -4.08 0.73
C PRO A 57 137.07 -2.72 1.16
N ALA A 58 137.84 -1.91 1.90
CA ALA A 58 137.41 -0.61 2.40
C ALA A 58 137.87 0.56 1.50
N ASN A 59 138.41 0.28 0.32
CA ASN A 59 138.91 1.30 -0.58
C ASN A 59 137.77 2.22 -1.06
N ARG A 60 137.70 3.42 -0.46
CA ARG A 60 136.64 4.41 -0.72
C ARG A 60 136.56 4.83 -2.19
N ALA A 61 137.70 5.03 -2.84
CA ALA A 61 137.73 5.46 -4.23
C ALA A 61 137.16 4.39 -5.15
N ALA A 62 137.45 3.11 -4.87
CA ALA A 62 136.88 1.99 -5.61
C ALA A 62 135.35 1.85 -5.39
N LEU A 63 134.89 1.92 -4.13
CA LEU A 63 133.46 1.86 -3.79
C LEU A 63 132.67 3.04 -4.36
N GLU A 64 133.23 4.26 -4.34
CA GLU A 64 132.61 5.44 -4.95
C GLU A 64 132.50 5.31 -6.47
N MET A 65 133.56 4.82 -7.12
CA MET A 65 133.53 4.59 -8.56
C MET A 65 132.54 3.49 -8.94
N LEU A 66 132.48 2.39 -8.18
CA LEU A 66 131.48 1.32 -8.38
C LEU A 66 130.05 1.84 -8.20
N ALA A 67 129.77 2.57 -7.11
CA ALA A 67 128.44 3.13 -6.87
C ALA A 67 128.03 4.14 -7.95
N ALA A 68 128.96 5.00 -8.37
CA ALA A 68 128.70 5.96 -9.45
C ALA A 68 128.49 5.25 -10.79
N MET A 69 129.25 4.20 -11.07
CA MET A 69 129.09 3.37 -12.27
C MET A 69 127.70 2.72 -12.30
N PHE A 70 127.30 2.01 -11.23
CA PHE A 70 126.00 1.35 -11.14
C PHE A 70 124.83 2.34 -11.19
N SER A 71 124.92 3.48 -10.48
CA SER A 71 123.88 4.51 -10.54
C SER A 71 123.77 5.16 -11.93
N ARG A 72 124.87 5.35 -12.68
CA ARG A 72 124.81 5.93 -14.04
C ARG A 72 124.17 4.96 -15.04
N ARG A 73 124.41 3.66 -14.87
CA ARG A 73 123.93 2.60 -15.77
C ARG A 73 122.53 2.08 -15.40
N GLY A 74 121.90 2.60 -14.35
CA GLY A 74 120.54 2.25 -13.93
C GLY A 74 120.42 0.88 -13.27
N GLN A 75 121.53 0.35 -12.75
CA GLN A 75 121.58 -0.92 -12.02
C GLN A 75 121.31 -0.64 -10.53
N ASP A 76 120.05 -0.35 -10.19
CA ASP A 76 119.67 0.16 -8.87
C ASP A 76 119.87 -0.86 -7.73
N ASN A 77 119.77 -2.16 -8.00
CA ASN A 77 120.03 -3.20 -6.99
C ASN A 77 121.52 -3.26 -6.63
N GLU A 78 122.38 -3.26 -7.64
CA GLU A 78 123.82 -3.22 -7.52
C GLU A 78 124.29 -1.88 -6.90
N TYR A 79 123.58 -0.80 -7.21
CA TYR A 79 123.79 0.50 -6.55
C TYR A 79 123.47 0.44 -5.07
N VAL A 80 122.34 -0.13 -4.64
CA VAL A 80 122.05 -0.32 -3.21
C VAL A 80 123.10 -1.22 -2.54
N VAL A 81 123.53 -2.30 -3.19
CA VAL A 81 124.61 -3.16 -2.66
C VAL A 81 125.89 -2.36 -2.46
N SER A 82 126.25 -1.50 -3.42
CA SER A 82 127.42 -0.61 -3.29
C SER A 82 127.23 0.46 -2.20
N LEU A 83 126.01 0.96 -1.98
CA LEU A 83 125.68 1.86 -0.87
C LEU A 83 125.75 1.16 0.49
N GLU A 84 125.35 -0.10 0.60
CA GLU A 84 125.49 -0.92 1.82
C GLU A 84 126.98 -1.20 2.10
N GLN A 85 127.80 -1.49 1.09
CA GLN A 85 129.26 -1.58 1.26
C GLN A 85 129.87 -0.23 1.69
N LYS A 86 129.39 0.89 1.13
CA LYS A 86 129.78 2.23 1.59
C LYS A 86 129.33 2.50 3.02
N LEU A 87 128.18 1.98 3.45
CA LEU A 87 127.68 2.11 4.82
C LEU A 87 128.59 1.36 5.80
N GLU A 88 129.05 0.15 5.44
CA GLU A 88 130.01 -0.62 6.25
C GLU A 88 131.36 0.10 6.37
N ALA A 89 131.81 0.77 5.29
CA ALA A 89 133.06 1.54 5.25
C ALA A 89 132.94 2.98 5.83
N ALA A 90 131.74 3.43 6.21
CA ALA A 90 131.49 4.77 6.72
C ALA A 90 131.94 4.92 8.18
N ALA A 91 132.60 6.05 8.49
CA ALA A 91 133.28 6.28 9.76
C ALA A 91 132.44 7.06 10.80
N SER A 92 131.51 7.91 10.35
CA SER A 92 130.67 8.75 11.23
C SER A 92 129.19 8.34 11.23
N ILE A 93 128.48 8.68 12.31
CA ILE A 93 127.04 8.40 12.43
C ILE A 93 126.25 9.28 11.45
N GLU A 94 126.68 10.51 11.23
CA GLU A 94 126.06 11.46 10.30
C GLU A 94 126.16 10.96 8.85
N GLU A 95 127.33 10.47 8.43
CA GLU A 95 127.51 9.84 7.12
C GLU A 95 126.65 8.59 6.98
N ARG A 96 126.59 7.74 8.02
CA ARG A 96 125.74 6.54 8.03
C ARG A 96 124.26 6.89 7.91
N LYS A 97 123.78 7.92 8.63
CA LYS A 97 122.39 8.40 8.52
C LYS A 97 122.10 8.98 7.14
N ALA A 98 123.03 9.73 6.56
CA ALA A 98 122.88 10.27 5.21
C ALA A 98 122.77 9.14 4.17
N ILE A 99 123.67 8.15 4.25
CA ILE A 99 123.63 6.96 3.38
C ILE A 99 122.34 6.17 3.61
N LEU A 100 121.90 5.95 4.85
CA LEU A 100 120.64 5.24 5.14
C LEU A 100 119.41 5.99 4.62
N ARG A 101 119.38 7.33 4.68
CA ARG A 101 118.32 8.13 4.04
C ARG A 101 118.38 8.05 2.53
N GLU A 102 119.57 8.00 1.94
CA GLU A 102 119.75 7.83 0.49
C GLU A 102 119.34 6.43 0.03
N ILE A 103 119.64 5.39 0.82
CA ILE A 103 119.14 4.03 0.65
C ILE A 103 117.60 4.02 0.75
N ALA A 104 117.03 4.64 1.81
CA ALA A 104 115.59 4.74 2.00
C ALA A 104 114.91 5.43 0.82
N HIS A 105 115.46 6.55 0.35
CA HIS A 105 114.96 7.31 -0.78
C HIS A 105 115.07 6.52 -2.10
N THR A 106 116.15 5.77 -2.29
CA THR A 106 116.33 4.92 -3.48
C THR A 106 115.32 3.77 -3.47
N HIS A 107 115.09 3.14 -2.32
CA HIS A 107 114.05 2.13 -2.14
C HIS A 107 112.65 2.70 -2.39
N GLU A 108 112.34 3.89 -1.86
CA GLU A 108 111.05 4.55 -2.02
C GLU A 108 110.79 4.95 -3.50
N VAL A 109 111.74 5.63 -4.14
CA VAL A 109 111.52 6.29 -5.43
C VAL A 109 111.93 5.45 -6.63
N ARG A 110 113.08 4.78 -6.59
CA ARG A 110 113.62 4.04 -7.75
C ARG A 110 113.18 2.58 -7.75
N LEU A 111 113.28 1.90 -6.61
CA LEU A 111 112.94 0.48 -6.47
C LEU A 111 111.46 0.22 -6.12
N GLN A 112 110.71 1.27 -5.76
CA GLN A 112 109.29 1.20 -5.36
C GLN A 112 109.02 0.15 -4.27
N ASN A 113 109.95 0.03 -3.32
CA ASN A 113 109.86 -0.90 -2.20
C ASN A 113 109.76 -0.13 -0.87
N PRO A 114 108.52 0.21 -0.43
CA PRO A 114 108.29 1.06 0.73
C PRO A 114 108.63 0.38 2.07
N ASP A 115 108.62 -0.96 2.13
CA ASP A 115 108.95 -1.68 3.36
C ASP A 115 110.46 -1.61 3.66
N ASP A 116 111.30 -1.74 2.63
CA ASP A 116 112.76 -1.55 2.78
C ASP A 116 113.11 -0.07 3.01
N ALA A 117 112.36 0.86 2.40
CA ALA A 117 112.50 2.29 2.68
C ALA A 117 112.19 2.63 4.15
N ALA A 118 111.09 2.08 4.68
CA ALA A 118 110.74 2.22 6.09
C ALA A 118 111.80 1.57 7.00
N GLY A 119 112.31 0.40 6.63
CA GLY A 119 113.42 -0.26 7.33
C GLY A 119 114.68 0.61 7.41
N ALA A 120 115.04 1.29 6.32
CA ALA A 120 116.17 2.20 6.27
C ALA A 120 115.94 3.50 7.09
N TYR A 121 114.74 4.07 7.07
CA TYR A 121 114.39 5.19 7.97
C TYR A 121 114.39 4.79 9.45
N LEU A 122 113.91 3.58 9.78
CA LEU A 122 113.97 3.04 11.14
C LEU A 122 115.42 2.84 11.59
N ARG A 123 116.28 2.25 10.74
CA ARG A 123 117.74 2.16 10.99
C ARG A 123 118.35 3.55 11.23
N ALA A 124 117.91 4.58 10.49
CA ALA A 124 118.39 5.96 10.69
C ALA A 124 117.92 6.56 12.03
N LEU A 125 116.71 6.24 12.49
CA LEU A 125 116.18 6.66 13.80
C LEU A 125 116.81 5.89 14.97
N GLU A 126 117.19 4.62 14.77
CA GLU A 126 117.92 3.81 15.77
C GLU A 126 119.32 4.36 16.03
N LEU A 127 119.97 4.94 15.01
CA LEU A 127 121.25 5.64 15.19
C LEU A 127 121.07 6.90 16.03
N GLU A 128 120.16 7.78 15.61
CA GLU A 128 119.85 9.01 16.34
C GLU A 128 118.44 9.51 15.95
N PRO A 129 117.49 9.60 16.89
CA PRO A 129 116.16 10.13 16.62
C PRO A 129 116.17 11.62 16.25
N ASP A 130 115.44 12.01 15.20
CA ASP A 130 115.28 13.41 14.82
C ASP A 130 113.90 13.69 14.20
N ARG A 131 113.45 14.94 14.33
CA ARG A 131 112.11 15.37 13.91
C ARG A 131 111.87 15.19 12.40
N ASP A 132 112.89 15.44 11.58
CA ASP A 132 112.74 15.35 10.13
C ASP A 132 112.56 13.91 9.68
N THR A 133 113.33 12.97 10.24
CA THR A 133 113.17 11.54 9.95
C THR A 133 111.83 11.01 10.46
N PHE A 134 111.36 11.42 11.65
CA PHE A 134 110.02 11.04 12.13
C PHE A 134 108.90 11.54 11.19
N ARG A 135 109.02 12.78 10.68
CA ARG A 135 108.05 13.33 9.73
C ARG A 135 108.06 12.57 8.41
N LEU A 136 109.25 12.31 7.84
CA LEU A 136 109.39 11.56 6.59
C LEU A 136 108.81 10.13 6.72
N LEU A 137 109.06 9.47 7.85
CA LEU A 137 108.50 8.15 8.13
C LEU A 137 106.98 8.17 8.32
N ALA A 138 106.45 9.15 9.05
CA ALA A 138 105.00 9.32 9.23
C ALA A 138 104.29 9.62 7.90
N ASP A 139 104.89 10.45 7.04
CA ASP A 139 104.36 10.77 5.71
C ASP A 139 104.41 9.55 4.77
N LEU A 140 105.48 8.73 4.83
CA LEU A 140 105.55 7.45 4.12
C LEU A 140 104.42 6.52 4.57
N TYR A 141 104.23 6.33 5.88
CA TYR A 141 103.15 5.49 6.40
C TYR A 141 101.74 6.04 6.06
N ARG A 142 101.54 7.36 6.05
CA ARG A 142 100.28 7.98 5.60
C ARG A 142 100.00 7.68 4.12
N ARG A 143 101.00 7.77 3.24
CA ARG A 143 100.85 7.45 1.80
C ARG A 143 100.52 5.97 1.57
N GLU A 144 101.15 5.09 2.32
CA GLU A 144 100.90 3.63 2.29
C GLU A 144 99.63 3.21 3.03
N ARG A 145 98.83 4.16 3.55
CA ARG A 145 97.61 3.93 4.35
C ARG A 145 97.84 3.08 5.61
N LYS A 146 99.08 3.05 6.11
CA LYS A 146 99.48 2.46 7.38
C LYS A 146 99.25 3.46 8.52
N HIS A 147 97.98 3.81 8.76
CA HIS A 147 97.60 4.92 9.63
C HIS A 147 97.94 4.70 11.11
N ARG A 148 97.97 3.45 11.59
CA ARG A 148 98.34 3.13 12.98
C ARG A 148 99.84 3.35 13.20
N GLU A 149 100.65 2.91 12.25
CA GLU A 149 102.10 3.10 12.25
C GLU A 149 102.46 4.59 12.13
N ALA A 150 101.68 5.36 11.35
CA ALA A 150 101.80 6.82 11.31
C ALA A 150 101.48 7.46 12.67
N ALA A 151 100.40 7.04 13.34
CA ALA A 151 100.03 7.53 14.67
C ALA A 151 101.11 7.19 15.72
N GLU A 152 101.64 5.96 15.73
CA GLU A 152 102.73 5.55 16.61
C GLU A 152 104.01 6.37 16.36
N THR A 153 104.32 6.66 15.10
CA THR A 153 105.46 7.49 14.73
C THR A 153 105.30 8.93 15.23
N LEU A 154 104.10 9.50 15.12
CA LEU A 154 103.78 10.85 15.63
C LEU A 154 103.75 10.89 17.16
N ILE A 155 103.33 9.83 17.83
CA ILE A 155 103.41 9.69 19.30
C ILE A 155 104.88 9.72 19.74
N ARG A 156 105.76 8.96 19.07
CA ARG A 156 107.20 9.01 19.33
C ARG A 156 107.79 10.40 19.07
N ALA A 157 107.34 11.08 18.00
CA ALA A 157 107.76 12.46 17.71
C ALA A 157 107.31 13.46 18.78
N ARG A 158 106.07 13.32 19.29
CA ARG A 158 105.52 14.11 20.42
C ARG A 158 106.33 13.91 21.69
N ASP A 159 106.68 12.66 22.01
CA ASP A 159 107.41 12.32 23.23
C ASP A 159 108.85 12.82 23.22
N PHE A 160 109.47 12.88 22.03
CA PHE A 160 110.78 13.51 21.83
C PHE A 160 110.73 15.04 21.93
N GLU A 161 109.65 15.67 21.46
CA GLU A 161 109.51 17.14 21.46
C GLU A 161 109.44 17.69 22.89
N SER A 162 109.91 18.92 23.13
CA SER A 162 109.95 19.54 24.48
C SER A 162 108.94 20.68 24.67
N GLN A 163 108.51 21.34 23.59
CA GLN A 163 107.60 22.48 23.67
C GLN A 163 106.13 22.04 23.87
N PRO A 164 105.42 22.48 24.93
CA PRO A 164 104.03 22.07 25.19
C PRO A 164 103.07 22.37 24.04
N GLN A 165 103.22 23.53 23.38
CA GLN A 165 102.36 23.91 22.25
C GLN A 165 102.58 23.02 21.03
N VAL A 166 103.83 22.60 20.78
CA VAL A 166 104.14 21.68 19.68
C VAL A 166 103.68 20.27 20.02
N ARG A 167 103.81 19.84 21.29
CA ARG A 167 103.23 18.59 21.79
C ARG A 167 101.71 18.57 21.63
N SER A 168 101.02 19.67 21.98
CA SER A 168 99.57 19.82 21.81
C SER A 168 99.17 19.71 20.34
N LYS A 169 99.91 20.33 19.42
CA LYS A 169 99.67 20.23 17.96
C LYS A 169 99.91 18.83 17.41
N LEU A 170 101.03 18.19 17.75
CA LEU A 170 101.32 16.81 17.34
C LEU A 170 100.27 15.84 17.91
N GLN A 171 99.84 16.07 19.15
CA GLN A 171 98.80 15.28 19.79
C GLN A 171 97.43 15.48 19.15
N HIS A 172 97.12 16.71 18.71
CA HIS A 172 95.93 17.00 17.89
C HIS A 172 95.99 16.25 16.55
N GLU A 173 97.12 16.26 15.84
CA GLU A 173 97.29 15.49 14.60
C GLU A 173 97.13 13.97 14.81
N VAL A 174 97.63 13.44 15.94
CA VAL A 174 97.41 12.04 16.33
C VAL A 174 95.92 11.78 16.53
N ALA A 175 95.23 12.64 17.29
CA ALA A 175 93.79 12.52 17.52
C ALA A 175 92.97 12.66 16.22
N GLU A 176 93.40 13.52 15.28
CA GLU A 176 92.76 13.69 13.97
C GLU A 176 92.91 12.44 13.10
N LEU A 177 94.07 11.77 13.13
CA LEU A 177 94.24 10.47 12.46
C LEU A 177 93.34 9.40 13.07
N TYR A 178 93.24 9.36 14.41
CA TYR A 178 92.31 8.45 15.08
C TYR A 178 90.85 8.72 14.69
N GLU A 179 90.48 10.00 14.59
CA GLU A 179 89.13 10.41 14.26
C GLU A 179 88.76 10.14 12.80
N ARG A 180 89.59 10.55 11.83
CA ARG A 180 89.22 10.57 10.41
C ARG A 180 89.59 9.30 9.66
N GLU A 181 90.79 8.78 9.92
CA GLU A 181 91.36 7.67 9.12
C GLU A 181 91.15 6.32 9.82
N ILE A 182 91.33 6.27 11.15
CA ILE A 182 91.16 5.05 11.94
C ILE A 182 89.70 4.85 12.39
N ASN A 183 88.91 5.93 12.45
CA ASN A 183 87.52 5.96 12.92
C ASN A 183 87.33 5.45 14.37
N ASP A 184 88.28 5.75 15.26
CA ASP A 184 88.18 5.47 16.70
C ASP A 184 87.92 6.77 17.46
N ASP A 185 86.63 7.06 17.67
CA ASP A 185 86.18 8.30 18.30
C ASP A 185 86.63 8.40 19.79
N GLU A 186 86.74 7.28 20.52
CA GLU A 186 87.15 7.29 21.93
C GLU A 186 88.65 7.59 22.06
N ALA A 187 89.47 6.98 21.22
CA ALA A 187 90.89 7.28 21.15
C ALA A 187 91.13 8.73 20.69
N ALA A 188 90.31 9.24 19.76
CA ALA A 188 90.36 10.64 19.36
C ALA A 188 89.99 11.59 20.52
N VAL A 189 88.93 11.30 21.29
CA VAL A 189 88.55 12.08 22.47
C VAL A 189 89.69 12.14 23.50
N ALA A 190 90.24 10.98 23.88
CA ALA A 190 91.37 10.92 24.81
C ALA A 190 92.58 11.69 24.26
N GLY A 191 92.79 11.60 22.94
CA GLY A 191 93.84 12.32 22.25
C GLY A 191 93.68 13.83 22.31
N TYR A 192 92.48 14.37 22.01
CA TYR A 192 92.22 15.81 22.09
C TYR A 192 92.18 16.32 23.54
N GLN A 193 91.72 15.53 24.51
CA GLN A 193 91.82 15.87 25.95
C GLN A 193 93.28 16.04 26.37
N LEU A 194 94.14 15.10 25.98
CA LEU A 194 95.58 15.19 26.24
C LEU A 194 96.21 16.41 25.53
N ALA A 195 95.72 16.78 24.34
CA ALA A 195 96.14 18.02 23.68
C ALA A 195 95.79 19.27 24.51
N LEU A 196 94.65 19.28 25.21
CA LEU A 196 94.26 20.35 26.13
C LEU A 196 95.01 20.32 27.47
N GLU A 197 95.48 19.16 27.93
CA GLU A 197 96.38 19.08 29.09
C GLU A 197 97.72 19.77 28.80
N PHE A 198 98.22 19.66 27.56
CA PHE A 198 99.43 20.37 27.14
C PHE A 198 99.18 21.87 26.89
N ASP A 199 98.02 22.23 26.34
CA ASP A 199 97.61 23.61 26.08
C ASP A 199 96.09 23.82 26.28
N PRO A 200 95.67 24.35 27.44
CA PRO A 200 94.25 24.58 27.75
C PRO A 200 93.55 25.59 26.83
N GLU A 201 94.31 26.43 26.11
CA GLU A 201 93.76 27.48 25.22
C GLU A 201 93.70 27.05 23.75
N ASN A 202 94.04 25.80 23.45
CA ASN A 202 94.02 25.28 22.08
C ASN A 202 92.58 25.23 21.52
N ARG A 203 92.24 26.24 20.71
CA ARG A 203 90.92 26.39 20.07
C ARG A 203 90.59 25.26 19.10
N ASP A 204 91.59 24.70 18.41
CA ASP A 204 91.38 23.61 17.46
C ASP A 204 91.01 22.31 18.19
N ALA A 205 91.64 22.05 19.34
CA ALA A 205 91.28 20.92 20.20
C ALA A 205 89.91 21.11 20.87
N LEU A 206 89.58 22.31 21.35
CA LEU A 206 88.24 22.64 21.88
C LEU A 206 87.14 22.47 20.81
N GLY A 207 87.39 22.90 19.57
CA GLY A 207 86.47 22.74 18.45
C GLY A 207 86.28 21.28 18.02
N SER A 208 87.36 20.49 17.98
CA SER A 208 87.29 19.05 17.73
C SER A 208 86.54 18.30 18.84
N LEU A 209 86.76 18.65 20.11
CA LEU A 209 86.03 18.07 21.24
C LEU A 209 84.55 18.49 21.27
N GLU A 210 84.21 19.73 20.91
CA GLU A 210 82.80 20.14 20.73
C GLU A 210 82.11 19.23 19.71
N ARG A 211 82.75 19.00 18.56
CA ARG A 211 82.22 18.14 17.50
C ARG A 211 82.10 16.68 17.94
N LEU A 212 83.11 16.13 18.61
CA LEU A 212 83.10 14.74 19.07
C LEU A 212 82.13 14.50 20.22
N TYR A 213 82.10 15.35 21.25
CA TYR A 213 81.11 15.19 22.32
C TYR A 213 79.68 15.40 21.84
N THR A 214 79.46 16.22 20.80
CA THR A 214 78.16 16.31 20.13
C THR A 214 77.84 15.00 19.37
N LYS A 215 78.80 14.42 18.64
CA LYS A 215 78.64 13.13 17.93
C LYS A 215 78.37 11.96 18.89
N LEU A 216 79.04 11.95 20.04
CA LEU A 216 78.97 10.88 21.06
C LEU A 216 77.84 11.09 22.09
N ASP A 217 77.06 12.17 21.97
CA ASP A 217 75.99 12.56 22.89
C ASP A 217 76.42 12.62 24.37
N ARG A 218 77.55 13.32 24.64
CA ARG A 218 78.15 13.51 25.97
C ARG A 218 77.94 14.94 26.49
N PRO A 219 76.75 15.27 27.04
CA PRO A 219 76.37 16.65 27.35
C PRO A 219 77.14 17.28 28.53
N ALA A 220 77.53 16.49 29.53
CA ALA A 220 78.23 17.03 30.72
C ALA A 220 79.65 17.50 30.37
N GLU A 221 80.37 16.70 29.58
CA GLU A 221 81.71 17.01 29.10
C GLU A 221 81.69 18.15 28.07
N LEU A 222 80.65 18.19 27.22
CA LEU A 222 80.42 19.29 26.29
C LEU A 222 80.20 20.63 27.00
N LEU A 223 79.49 20.65 28.13
CA LEU A 223 79.36 21.87 28.96
C LEU A 223 80.73 22.33 29.50
N GLY A 224 81.61 21.41 29.89
CA GLY A 224 82.98 21.73 30.29
C GLY A 224 83.79 22.38 29.16
N VAL A 225 83.60 21.93 27.91
CA VAL A 225 84.20 22.57 26.72
C VAL A 225 83.62 23.97 26.51
N TYR A 226 82.31 24.16 26.63
CA TYR A 226 81.70 25.49 26.49
C TYR A 226 82.12 26.45 27.59
N ASP A 227 82.35 26.00 28.83
CA ASP A 227 82.91 26.82 29.89
C ASP A 227 84.33 27.30 29.56
N ALA A 228 85.16 26.42 28.98
CA ALA A 228 86.49 26.80 28.49
C ALA A 228 86.39 27.79 27.31
N GLN A 229 85.47 27.57 26.37
CA GLN A 229 85.23 28.50 25.25
C GLN A 229 84.70 29.86 25.73
N LEU A 230 83.81 29.92 26.72
CA LEU A 230 83.25 31.16 27.28
C LEU A 230 84.32 32.08 27.89
N ARG A 231 85.40 31.51 28.44
CA ARG A 231 86.55 32.28 28.97
C ARG A 231 87.34 32.98 27.86
N LEU A 232 87.32 32.41 26.66
CA LEU A 232 88.08 32.89 25.49
C LEU A 232 87.22 33.70 24.50
N ALA A 233 85.89 33.71 24.68
CA ALA A 233 84.91 34.25 23.75
C ALA A 233 84.66 35.77 23.93
N ASP A 234 84.40 36.46 22.82
CA ASP A 234 83.96 37.86 22.82
C ASP A 234 82.45 38.01 23.16
N ALA A 235 81.94 39.24 23.26
CA ALA A 235 80.54 39.48 23.65
C ALA A 235 79.51 38.80 22.72
N ARG A 236 79.79 38.71 21.41
CA ARG A 236 78.87 38.08 20.44
C ARG A 236 78.94 36.57 20.49
N GLU A 237 80.14 36.03 20.63
CA GLU A 237 80.40 34.60 20.80
C GLU A 237 79.82 34.11 22.13
N ARG A 238 79.94 34.90 23.20
CA ARG A 238 79.35 34.59 24.51
C ARG A 238 77.84 34.41 24.44
N VAL A 239 77.11 35.29 23.74
CA VAL A 239 75.66 35.12 23.55
C VAL A 239 75.35 33.80 22.85
N LYS A 240 76.08 33.47 21.78
CA LYS A 240 75.88 32.20 21.04
C LYS A 240 76.18 30.98 21.91
N ILE A 241 77.28 30.99 22.66
CA ILE A 241 77.65 29.87 23.52
C ILE A 241 76.66 29.74 24.68
N LEU A 242 76.20 30.85 25.29
CA LEU A 242 75.20 30.84 26.35
C LEU A 242 73.85 30.26 25.90
N PHE A 243 73.43 30.51 24.66
CA PHE A 243 72.26 29.81 24.09
C PHE A 243 72.52 28.32 23.90
N LYS A 244 73.70 27.92 23.40
CA LYS A 244 74.07 26.50 23.27
C LYS A 244 74.10 25.79 24.64
N THR A 245 74.68 26.42 25.67
CA THR A 245 74.71 25.87 27.03
C THR A 245 73.32 25.83 27.65
N GLY A 246 72.51 26.88 27.47
CA GLY A 246 71.13 26.93 27.91
C GLY A 246 70.28 25.80 27.32
N ASN A 247 70.40 25.56 26.01
CA ASN A 247 69.69 24.47 25.34
C ASN A 247 70.14 23.08 25.84
N ILE A 248 71.43 22.89 26.17
CA ILE A 248 71.88 21.61 26.73
C ILE A 248 71.33 21.40 28.15
N TRP A 249 71.37 22.45 28.98
CA TRP A 249 70.79 22.40 30.32
C TRP A 249 69.31 22.07 30.28
N GLU A 250 68.59 22.62 29.30
CA GLU A 250 67.18 22.37 29.08
C GLU A 250 66.88 20.99 28.48
N ASP A 251 67.35 20.72 27.25
CA ASP A 251 66.93 19.59 26.44
C ASP A 251 67.55 18.26 26.91
N LYS A 252 68.84 18.30 27.29
CA LYS A 252 69.61 17.09 27.60
C LYS A 252 69.63 16.79 29.10
N LEU A 253 69.73 17.82 29.93
CA LEU A 253 69.89 17.68 31.38
C LEU A 253 68.62 18.00 32.18
N GLN A 254 67.57 18.53 31.53
CA GLN A 254 66.29 18.87 32.15
C GLN A 254 66.41 19.76 33.41
N ASN A 255 67.43 20.60 33.48
CA ASN A 255 67.67 21.53 34.59
C ASN A 255 67.27 22.96 34.19
N LEU A 256 66.03 23.31 34.53
CA LEU A 256 65.43 24.61 34.19
C LEU A 256 66.12 25.78 34.89
N GLU A 257 66.63 25.60 36.11
CA GLU A 257 67.30 26.67 36.87
C GLU A 257 68.59 27.14 36.18
N ASN A 258 69.40 26.19 35.71
CA ASN A 258 70.63 26.50 34.99
C ASN A 258 70.37 27.05 33.59
N ALA A 259 69.30 26.60 32.92
CA ALA A 259 68.87 27.17 31.65
C ALA A 259 68.38 28.62 31.81
N ASP A 260 67.59 28.93 32.86
CA ASP A 260 67.17 30.30 33.20
C ASP A 260 68.38 31.20 33.47
N ALA A 261 69.36 30.71 34.24
CA ALA A 261 70.59 31.44 34.51
C ALA A 261 71.41 31.74 33.24
N CYS A 262 71.44 30.82 32.27
CA CYS A 262 72.09 31.06 30.97
C CYS A 262 71.39 32.18 30.19
N LEU A 263 70.06 32.21 30.18
CA LEU A 263 69.30 33.25 29.49
C LEU A 263 69.36 34.61 30.20
N GLU A 264 69.35 34.66 31.53
CA GLU A 264 69.63 35.90 32.28
C GLU A 264 71.07 36.38 32.04
N ALA A 265 72.04 35.47 31.89
CA ALA A 265 73.39 35.84 31.49
C ALA A 265 73.45 36.40 30.06
N VAL A 266 72.60 35.93 29.14
CA VAL A 266 72.41 36.58 27.82
C VAL A 266 71.87 37.99 27.99
N LEU A 267 70.84 38.19 28.82
CA LEU A 267 70.26 39.52 29.06
C LEU A 267 71.19 40.48 29.80
N ALA A 268 72.13 39.97 30.61
CA ALA A 268 73.18 40.78 31.21
C ALA A 268 74.18 41.32 30.17
N VAL A 269 74.35 40.61 29.04
CA VAL A 269 75.19 41.05 27.91
C VAL A 269 74.39 41.93 26.93
N ASP A 270 73.15 41.54 26.63
CA ASP A 270 72.23 42.25 25.73
C ASP A 270 70.82 42.32 26.35
N PRO A 271 70.48 43.42 27.06
CA PRO A 271 69.19 43.60 27.70
C PRO A 271 67.99 43.65 26.75
N SER A 272 68.23 43.89 25.46
CA SER A 272 67.19 44.02 24.42
C SER A 272 66.92 42.73 23.67
N ASN A 273 67.55 41.62 24.06
CA ASN A 273 67.46 40.36 23.36
C ASN A 273 66.08 39.68 23.55
N LEU A 274 65.17 39.90 22.60
CA LEU A 274 63.83 39.31 22.61
C LEU A 274 63.83 37.78 22.61
N GLN A 275 64.83 37.13 22.00
CA GLN A 275 64.92 35.67 21.99
C GLN A 275 65.18 35.12 23.40
N ALA A 276 66.05 35.78 24.18
CA ALA A 276 66.30 35.41 25.57
C ALA A 276 65.08 35.71 26.46
N ILE A 277 64.37 36.83 26.26
CA ILE A 277 63.15 37.15 27.01
C ILE A 277 62.05 36.10 26.75
N LYS A 278 61.77 35.77 25.49
CA LYS A 278 60.80 34.72 25.13
C LYS A 278 61.22 33.34 25.65
N GLY A 279 62.52 33.06 25.67
CA GLY A 279 63.07 31.85 26.28
C GLY A 279 62.81 31.80 27.80
N LEU A 280 63.02 32.90 28.51
CA LEU A 280 62.73 33.03 29.95
C LEU A 280 61.24 32.91 30.25
N GLU A 281 60.37 33.53 29.45
CA GLU A 281 58.92 33.39 29.61
C GLU A 281 58.50 31.92 29.54
N ARG A 282 59.05 31.17 28.58
CA ARG A 282 58.76 29.76 28.39
C ARG A 282 59.30 28.90 29.54
N LEU A 283 60.56 29.10 29.94
CA LEU A 283 61.19 28.34 31.04
C LEU A 283 60.51 28.61 32.37
N ARG A 284 60.23 29.88 32.69
CA ARG A 284 59.58 30.28 33.95
C ARG A 284 58.13 29.85 34.02
N ARG A 285 57.41 29.81 32.89
CA ARG A 285 56.08 29.20 32.83
C ARG A 285 56.14 27.71 33.17
N LEU A 286 57.06 26.96 32.55
CA LEU A 286 57.27 25.54 32.84
C LEU A 286 57.67 25.28 34.32
N ASP A 287 58.57 26.09 34.88
CA ASP A 287 58.98 25.96 36.28
C ASP A 287 57.86 26.37 37.27
N ALA A 288 57.02 27.34 36.90
CA ALA A 288 55.88 27.75 37.71
C ALA A 288 54.75 26.71 37.70
N GLU A 289 54.54 26.02 36.58
CA GLU A 289 53.56 24.93 36.41
C GLU A 289 54.01 23.58 37.02
N ALA A 290 55.26 23.45 37.46
CA ALA A 290 55.79 22.24 38.07
C ALA A 290 55.03 21.86 39.37
N LYS A 291 55.13 20.58 39.79
CA LYS A 291 54.35 19.95 40.90
C LYS A 291 54.28 20.73 42.23
N ARG A 292 55.15 21.72 42.46
CA ARG A 292 55.15 22.55 43.68
C ARG A 292 55.15 24.05 43.31
N PRO A 293 53.97 24.60 42.96
CA PRO A 293 53.86 26.01 42.58
C PRO A 293 54.16 26.92 43.78
N ALA A 294 55.00 27.94 43.56
CA ALA A 294 55.30 28.99 44.53
C ALA A 294 54.90 30.36 43.95
N PRO A 295 54.22 31.24 44.70
CA PRO A 295 53.78 32.54 44.20
C PRO A 295 54.90 33.40 43.60
N SER A 296 56.12 33.28 44.13
CA SER A 296 57.29 34.01 43.64
C SER A 296 57.66 33.65 42.20
N ARG A 297 57.45 32.40 41.77
CA ARG A 297 57.79 31.92 40.41
C ARG A 297 56.89 32.56 39.35
N TRP A 298 55.60 32.67 39.66
CA TRP A 298 54.63 33.39 38.81
C TRP A 298 54.92 34.89 38.75
N GLU A 299 55.44 35.49 39.84
CA GLU A 299 55.89 36.88 39.83
C GLU A 299 57.14 37.08 38.95
N ASP A 300 58.06 36.12 38.91
CA ASP A 300 59.24 36.17 38.02
C ASP A 300 58.87 36.00 36.54
N LEU A 301 57.81 35.25 36.24
CA LEU A 301 57.20 35.20 34.90
C LEU A 301 56.55 36.54 34.52
N LEU A 302 55.80 37.16 35.43
CA LEU A 302 55.20 38.49 35.17
C LEU A 302 56.27 39.55 34.89
N ARG A 303 57.42 39.52 35.56
CA ARG A 303 58.56 40.41 35.26
C ARG A 303 59.12 40.17 33.85
N ALA A 304 59.14 38.92 33.38
CA ALA A 304 59.57 38.62 32.02
C ALA A 304 58.58 39.22 30.99
N TYR A 305 57.27 39.08 31.22
CA TYR A 305 56.25 39.73 30.38
C TYR A 305 56.33 41.26 30.42
N GLU A 306 56.62 41.86 31.57
CA GLU A 306 56.81 43.32 31.67
C GLU A 306 58.02 43.79 30.85
N ARG A 307 59.13 43.04 30.85
CA ARG A 307 60.30 43.32 30.01
C ARG A 307 59.96 43.20 28.52
N HIS A 308 59.21 42.18 28.13
CA HIS A 308 58.76 42.00 26.74
C HIS A 308 57.82 43.13 26.30
N LEU A 309 56.83 43.47 27.14
CA LEU A 309 55.88 44.54 26.89
C LEU A 309 56.57 45.90 26.69
N ALA A 310 57.63 46.18 27.45
CA ALA A 310 58.39 47.43 27.34
C ALA A 310 59.17 47.56 26.01
N LEU A 311 59.51 46.44 25.37
CA LEU A 311 60.25 46.41 24.11
C LEU A 311 59.35 46.26 22.87
N GLN A 312 58.07 45.95 23.07
CA GLN A 312 57.15 45.63 21.99
C GLN A 312 56.40 46.87 21.47
N PRO A 313 56.55 47.26 20.20
CA PRO A 313 55.91 48.46 19.65
C PRO A 313 54.49 48.22 19.11
N GLU A 314 54.12 46.97 18.83
CA GLU A 314 52.84 46.64 18.20
C GLU A 314 51.71 46.50 19.23
N VAL A 315 50.64 47.30 19.08
CA VAL A 315 49.48 47.31 19.99
C VAL A 315 48.84 45.93 20.12
N ARG A 316 48.78 45.16 19.03
CA ARG A 316 48.23 43.79 19.06
C ARG A 316 49.01 42.89 20.01
N GLU A 317 50.34 42.84 19.88
CA GLU A 317 51.17 42.01 20.76
C GLU A 317 51.17 42.55 22.20
N GLN A 318 51.05 43.88 22.40
CA GLN A 318 50.86 44.46 23.74
C GLN A 318 49.57 43.97 24.41
N VAL A 319 48.46 43.89 23.65
CA VAL A 319 47.19 43.36 24.14
C VAL A 319 47.31 41.87 24.48
N GLU A 320 47.94 41.06 23.61
CA GLU A 320 48.16 39.63 23.87
C GLU A 320 48.99 39.39 25.14
N LEU A 321 50.04 40.18 25.37
CA LEU A 321 50.86 40.12 26.59
C LEU A 321 50.07 40.55 27.84
N LEU A 322 49.28 41.62 27.75
CA LEU A 322 48.44 42.08 28.87
C LEU A 322 47.38 41.04 29.24
N VAL A 323 46.77 40.37 28.26
CA VAL A 323 45.83 39.26 28.51
C VAL A 323 46.55 38.11 29.23
N ALA A 324 47.70 37.66 28.72
CA ALA A 324 48.48 36.60 29.36
C ALA A 324 48.91 36.96 30.80
N MET A 325 49.31 38.21 31.04
CA MET A 325 49.62 38.72 32.38
C MET A 325 48.39 38.71 33.30
N GLY A 326 47.24 39.17 32.80
CA GLY A 326 45.98 39.17 33.55
C GLY A 326 45.53 37.76 33.93
N GLU A 327 45.66 36.80 33.01
CA GLU A 327 45.36 35.39 33.26
C GLU A 327 46.23 34.79 34.36
N VAL A 328 47.55 35.00 34.32
CA VAL A 328 48.47 34.54 35.39
C VAL A 328 48.12 35.18 36.72
N GLN A 329 47.81 36.48 36.74
CA GLN A 329 47.42 37.19 37.96
C GLN A 329 46.12 36.63 38.56
N TYR A 330 45.18 36.25 37.71
CA TYR A 330 43.89 35.73 38.13
C TYR A 330 43.94 34.25 38.52
N LYS A 331 44.33 33.37 37.59
CA LYS A 331 44.27 31.90 37.72
C LYS A 331 45.27 31.40 38.77
N GLU A 332 46.51 31.91 38.71
CA GLU A 332 47.62 31.38 39.51
C GLU A 332 47.86 32.18 40.80
N LEU A 333 47.90 33.52 40.70
CA LEU A 333 48.17 34.38 41.86
C LEU A 333 46.92 34.77 42.65
N LYS A 334 45.71 34.51 42.12
CA LYS A 334 44.42 34.87 42.73
C LYS A 334 44.29 36.36 43.09
N LYS A 335 45.01 37.25 42.40
CA LYS A 335 45.00 38.70 42.58
C LYS A 335 43.96 39.34 41.66
N ILE A 336 42.68 39.17 42.01
CA ILE A 336 41.51 39.56 41.19
C ILE A 336 41.55 41.05 40.76
N ASP A 337 41.79 41.97 41.69
CA ASP A 337 41.77 43.41 41.39
C ASP A 337 42.87 43.82 40.39
N ARG A 338 44.05 43.21 40.50
CA ARG A 338 45.17 43.47 39.58
C ARG A 338 44.90 42.88 38.20
N ALA A 339 44.33 41.67 38.15
CA ALA A 339 43.95 41.05 36.90
C ALA A 339 42.90 41.89 36.16
N ALA A 340 41.85 42.35 36.86
CA ALA A 340 40.85 43.24 36.28
C ALA A 340 41.46 44.52 35.71
N GLN A 341 42.36 45.19 36.46
CA GLN A 341 43.07 46.38 35.97
C GLN A 341 43.92 46.07 34.74
N THR A 342 44.56 44.91 34.69
CA THR A 342 45.40 44.50 33.55
C THR A 342 44.54 44.22 32.31
N PHE A 343 43.39 43.57 32.45
CA PHE A 343 42.44 43.37 31.36
C PHE A 343 41.80 44.68 30.88
N HIS A 344 41.46 45.60 31.80
CA HIS A 344 40.98 46.94 31.43
C HIS A 344 42.04 47.71 30.62
N ARG A 345 43.32 47.64 31.02
CA ARG A 345 44.41 48.23 30.22
C ARG A 345 44.50 47.63 28.82
N ALA A 346 44.19 46.35 28.64
CA ALA A 346 44.14 45.73 27.32
C ALA A 346 42.97 46.29 26.48
N LEU A 347 41.81 46.51 27.11
CA LEU A 347 40.63 47.09 26.45
C LEU A 347 40.76 48.60 26.18
N ASP A 348 41.51 49.33 27.01
CA ASP A 348 41.85 50.74 26.78
C ASP A 348 42.75 50.90 25.54
N LEU A 349 43.63 49.93 25.27
CA LEU A 349 44.46 49.89 24.07
C LEU A 349 43.68 49.46 22.83
N ASP A 350 42.87 48.41 22.96
CA ASP A 350 42.00 47.92 21.90
C ASP A 350 40.60 47.56 22.46
N PRO A 351 39.59 48.42 22.22
CA PRO A 351 38.20 48.15 22.61
C PRO A 351 37.58 46.94 21.92
N ARG A 352 38.25 46.29 20.96
CA ARG A 352 37.81 45.06 20.29
C ARG A 352 38.60 43.83 20.72
N ALA A 353 39.43 43.93 21.76
CA ALA A 353 40.20 42.81 22.29
C ALA A 353 39.30 41.76 22.95
N ARG A 354 38.77 40.83 22.14
CA ARG A 354 37.83 39.77 22.57
C ARG A 354 38.38 38.94 23.74
N ALA A 355 39.64 38.53 23.68
CA ALA A 355 40.25 37.70 24.73
C ALA A 355 40.24 38.40 26.11
N ALA A 356 40.46 39.72 26.14
CA ALA A 356 40.37 40.52 27.35
C ALA A 356 38.92 40.63 27.85
N MET A 357 37.94 40.83 26.95
CA MET A 357 36.52 40.85 27.31
C MET A 357 36.06 39.51 27.91
N HIS A 358 36.48 38.41 27.31
CA HIS A 358 36.11 37.06 27.72
C HIS A 358 36.63 36.75 29.14
N GLU A 359 37.93 36.94 29.38
CA GLU A 359 38.55 36.67 30.68
C GLU A 359 38.02 37.64 31.75
N LEU A 360 37.76 38.91 31.41
CA LEU A 360 37.15 39.87 32.31
C LEU A 360 35.68 39.55 32.63
N GLY A 361 34.91 39.05 31.65
CA GLY A 361 33.55 38.55 31.84
C GLY A 361 33.51 37.36 32.80
N LEU A 362 34.37 36.36 32.59
CA LEU A 362 34.52 35.20 33.49
C LEU A 362 34.96 35.61 34.91
N LEU A 363 35.85 36.60 35.01
CA LEU A 363 36.27 37.18 36.29
C LEU A 363 35.07 37.78 37.02
N TYR A 364 34.26 38.59 36.33
CA TYR A 364 33.10 39.22 36.93
C TYR A 364 32.01 38.22 37.32
N GLU A 365 31.71 37.22 36.47
CA GLU A 365 30.77 36.15 36.81
C GLU A 365 31.17 35.43 38.10
N ARG A 366 32.44 35.03 38.23
CA ARG A 366 32.93 34.32 39.43
C ARG A 366 32.98 35.21 40.67
N SER A 367 33.20 36.51 40.50
CA SER A 367 33.12 37.48 41.60
C SER A 367 31.68 37.81 42.02
N GLY A 368 30.68 37.31 41.30
CA GLY A 368 29.27 37.63 41.52
C GLY A 368 28.87 39.03 41.06
N ASN A 369 29.72 39.71 40.29
CA ASN A 369 29.47 41.06 39.80
C ASN A 369 28.72 41.02 38.46
N TRP A 370 27.49 40.50 38.52
CA TRP A 370 26.67 40.16 37.35
C TRP A 370 26.47 41.29 36.33
N PRO A 371 26.21 42.56 36.72
CA PRO A 371 26.01 43.62 35.73
C PRO A 371 27.23 43.88 34.83
N PHE A 372 28.44 43.85 35.39
CA PHE A 372 29.67 44.02 34.60
C PHE A 372 30.00 42.76 33.80
N ALA A 373 29.66 41.58 34.31
CA ALA A 373 29.77 40.33 33.54
C ALA A 373 28.89 40.38 32.29
N LEU A 374 27.62 40.77 32.44
CA LEU A 374 26.67 40.87 31.34
C LEU A 374 27.10 41.90 30.29
N ASP A 375 27.64 43.07 30.69
CA ASP A 375 28.17 44.07 29.75
C ASP A 375 29.36 43.52 28.95
N MET A 376 30.29 42.79 29.58
CA MET A 376 31.42 42.16 28.87
C MET A 376 30.96 41.06 27.92
N LEU A 377 30.06 40.18 28.35
CA LEU A 377 29.50 39.11 27.51
C LEU A 377 28.70 39.67 26.33
N GLU A 378 27.92 40.74 26.53
CA GLU A 378 27.13 41.36 25.46
C GLU A 378 28.03 42.04 24.43
N ARG A 379 29.08 42.73 24.86
CA ARG A 379 30.09 43.29 23.93
C ARG A 379 30.82 42.18 23.16
N GLU A 380 31.19 41.09 23.84
CA GLU A 380 31.81 39.93 23.19
C GLU A 380 30.87 39.33 22.13
N ALA A 381 29.61 39.10 22.47
CA ALA A 381 28.60 38.56 21.56
C ALA A 381 28.34 39.49 20.36
N GLN A 382 28.30 40.81 20.57
CA GLN A 382 28.13 41.80 19.51
C GLN A 382 29.30 41.80 18.51
N LEU A 383 30.54 41.63 18.98
CA LEU A 383 31.72 41.53 18.11
C LEU A 383 31.70 40.27 17.25
N LEU A 384 31.13 39.18 17.78
CA LEU A 384 31.02 37.90 17.10
C LEU A 384 29.92 37.86 16.03
N GLY A 385 28.95 38.78 16.11
CA GLY A 385 27.86 38.89 15.14
C GLY A 385 27.00 37.63 15.08
N ALA A 386 26.66 37.18 13.87
CA ALA A 386 25.83 35.99 13.64
C ALA A 386 26.65 34.68 13.66
N SER A 387 27.42 34.46 14.72
CA SER A 387 28.20 33.23 14.91
C SER A 387 27.58 32.34 15.97
N ARG A 388 27.88 31.04 15.94
CA ARG A 388 27.45 30.07 16.96
C ARG A 388 27.93 30.44 18.37
N GLU A 389 29.12 31.01 18.49
CA GLU A 389 29.67 31.45 19.77
C GLU A 389 28.87 32.61 20.34
N ALA A 390 28.34 33.51 19.50
CA ALA A 390 27.44 34.58 19.93
C ALA A 390 26.11 34.02 20.47
N VAL A 391 25.56 32.97 19.84
CA VAL A 391 24.35 32.26 20.32
C VAL A 391 24.57 31.71 21.73
N GLU A 392 25.70 31.04 21.96
CA GLU A 392 26.05 30.46 23.26
C GLU A 392 26.24 31.55 24.34
N LEU A 393 26.82 32.70 23.98
CA LEU A 393 26.95 33.85 24.88
C LEU A 393 25.59 34.47 25.21
N PHE A 394 24.71 34.69 24.21
CA PHE A 394 23.36 35.20 24.47
C PHE A 394 22.52 34.23 25.32
N HIS A 395 22.68 32.92 25.12
CA HIS A 395 22.08 31.92 26.02
C HIS A 395 22.61 32.04 27.45
N ARG A 396 23.93 32.18 27.62
CA ARG A 396 24.55 32.36 28.94
C ARG A 396 24.11 33.65 29.63
N ILE A 397 24.00 34.76 28.88
CA ILE A 397 23.41 36.03 29.33
C ILE A 397 21.97 35.79 29.81
N GLY A 398 21.16 35.06 29.04
CA GLY A 398 19.79 34.72 29.42
C GLY A 398 19.72 33.94 30.72
N LYS A 399 20.55 32.91 30.86
CA LYS A 399 20.63 32.07 32.06
C LYS A 399 21.08 32.84 33.31
N ILE A 400 22.06 33.74 33.18
CA ILE A 400 22.48 34.60 34.30
C ILE A 400 21.33 35.52 34.73
N ASN A 401 20.60 36.11 33.77
CA ASN A 401 19.45 36.94 34.09
C ASN A 401 18.33 36.14 34.77
N GLU A 402 18.07 34.91 34.30
CA GLU A 402 17.05 34.02 34.86
C GLU A 402 17.40 33.54 36.26
N GLU A 403 18.59 32.95 36.46
CA GLU A 403 18.95 32.26 37.70
C GLU A 403 19.52 33.19 38.77
N MET A 404 20.36 34.17 38.38
CA MET A 404 21.11 35.00 39.35
C MET A 404 20.44 36.34 39.63
N LEU A 405 19.88 36.98 38.60
CA LEU A 405 19.22 38.28 38.74
C LEU A 405 17.70 38.18 38.90
N LEU A 406 17.12 37.00 38.63
CA LEU A 406 15.67 36.76 38.64
C LEU A 406 14.90 37.76 37.75
N ASP A 407 15.54 38.26 36.68
CA ASP A 407 14.95 39.16 35.70
C ASP A 407 14.48 38.36 34.48
N ALA A 408 13.24 37.90 34.55
CA ALA A 408 12.60 37.14 33.48
C ALA A 408 12.52 37.92 32.16
N SER A 409 12.40 39.26 32.22
CA SER A 409 12.26 40.08 31.01
C SER A 409 13.58 40.17 30.23
N ALA A 410 14.68 40.42 30.95
CA ALA A 410 16.02 40.45 30.38
C ALA A 410 16.46 39.06 29.90
N ALA A 411 16.14 38.02 30.67
CA ALA A 411 16.41 36.63 30.30
C ALA A 411 15.74 36.25 28.97
N LYS A 412 14.43 36.53 28.84
CA LYS A 412 13.69 36.31 27.59
C LYS A 412 14.30 37.08 26.41
N SER A 413 14.62 38.35 26.60
CA SER A 413 15.25 39.14 25.53
C SER A 413 16.57 38.52 25.07
N ALA A 414 17.38 37.99 25.98
CA ALA A 414 18.65 37.36 25.64
C ALA A 414 18.47 36.01 24.94
N PHE A 415 17.54 35.16 25.40
CA PHE A 415 17.21 33.91 24.71
C PHE A 415 16.63 34.16 23.31
N LEU A 416 15.79 35.19 23.14
CA LEU A 416 15.28 35.59 21.83
C LEU A 416 16.38 36.12 20.90
N LYS A 417 17.36 36.88 21.42
CA LYS A 417 18.55 37.28 20.64
C LYS A 417 19.36 36.07 20.17
N ALA A 418 19.51 35.03 21.00
CA ALA A 418 20.14 33.78 20.60
C ALA A 418 19.36 33.10 19.45
N LEU A 419 18.03 33.03 19.55
CA LEU A 419 17.17 32.42 18.53
C LEU A 419 17.03 33.24 17.24
N GLN A 420 17.26 34.56 17.28
CA GLN A 420 17.34 35.39 16.08
C GLN A 420 18.57 35.05 15.21
N ILE A 421 19.63 34.51 15.81
CA ILE A 421 20.85 34.10 15.10
C ILE A 421 20.73 32.62 14.68
N ASP A 422 20.30 31.76 15.60
CA ASP A 422 20.05 30.33 15.35
C ASP A 422 18.68 29.92 15.88
N GLU A 423 17.70 29.87 14.98
CA GLU A 423 16.31 29.50 15.28
C GLU A 423 16.19 28.10 15.91
N GLY A 424 17.19 27.23 15.70
CA GLY A 424 17.20 25.85 16.17
C GLY A 424 17.97 25.60 17.46
N TYR A 425 18.45 26.65 18.15
CA TYR A 425 19.28 26.48 19.34
C TYR A 425 18.48 25.93 20.54
N LEU A 426 18.50 24.61 20.69
CA LEU A 426 17.71 23.85 21.66
C LEU A 426 17.80 24.33 23.13
N PRO A 427 18.98 24.70 23.68
CA PRO A 427 19.05 25.16 25.06
C PRO A 427 18.23 26.43 25.34
N SER A 428 18.20 27.38 24.39
CA SER A 428 17.38 28.60 24.53
C SER A 428 15.89 28.32 24.30
N LEU A 429 15.54 27.41 23.38
CA LEU A 429 14.15 26.96 23.22
C LEU A 429 13.63 26.32 24.51
N ARG A 430 14.41 25.44 25.15
CA ARG A 430 14.03 24.79 26.42
C ARG A 430 13.86 25.78 27.57
N ALA A 431 14.75 26.77 27.68
CA ALA A 431 14.63 27.82 28.69
C ALA A 431 13.35 28.65 28.45
N LEU A 432 13.11 29.12 27.21
CA LEU A 432 11.90 29.86 26.87
C LEU A 432 10.63 29.04 27.07
N LYS A 433 10.65 27.73 26.78
CA LYS A 433 9.53 26.80 27.05
C LYS A 433 9.13 26.85 28.52
N GLY A 434 10.09 26.65 29.42
CA GLY A 434 9.84 26.69 30.87
C GLY A 434 9.34 28.07 31.34
N MET A 435 9.86 29.15 30.76
CA MET A 435 9.41 30.50 31.09
C MET A 435 7.98 30.80 30.61
N TYR A 436 7.60 30.38 29.39
CA TYR A 436 6.23 30.54 28.89
C TYR A 436 5.23 29.66 29.65
N GLU A 437 5.65 28.46 30.06
CA GLU A 437 4.86 27.59 30.93
C GLU A 437 4.58 28.24 32.29
N ALA A 438 5.61 28.81 32.94
CA ALA A 438 5.47 29.50 34.22
C ALA A 438 4.55 30.73 34.14
N GLU A 439 4.58 31.46 33.02
CA GLU A 439 3.70 32.60 32.76
C GLU A 439 2.29 32.22 32.29
N ARG A 440 2.06 30.93 31.97
CA ARG A 440 0.83 30.42 31.37
C ARG A 440 0.50 31.04 30.01
N ASP A 441 1.53 31.44 29.26
CA ASP A 441 1.40 31.89 27.87
C ASP A 441 1.38 30.66 26.94
N TRP A 442 0.21 30.03 26.85
CA TRP A 442 0.02 28.75 26.16
C TRP A 442 0.17 28.83 24.64
N ASP A 443 0.02 30.01 24.04
CA ASP A 443 0.20 30.18 22.59
C ASP A 443 1.70 30.14 22.26
N ARG A 444 2.52 30.95 22.95
CA ARG A 444 3.98 30.93 22.76
C ARG A 444 4.64 29.66 23.27
N TYR A 445 4.12 29.07 24.35
CA TYR A 445 4.58 27.77 24.83
C TYR A 445 4.49 26.71 23.72
N LEU A 446 3.35 26.65 23.02
CA LEU A 446 3.12 25.70 21.94
C LEU A 446 4.02 25.95 20.73
N GLU A 447 4.23 27.22 20.36
CA GLU A 447 5.17 27.59 19.29
C GLU A 447 6.58 27.07 19.59
N VAL A 448 7.07 27.29 20.81
CA VAL A 448 8.40 26.85 21.24
C VAL A 448 8.47 25.33 21.35
N LEU A 449 7.41 24.66 21.82
CA LEU A 449 7.33 23.19 21.91
C LEU A 449 7.46 22.54 20.52
N VAL A 450 6.78 23.11 19.51
CA VAL A 450 6.87 22.65 18.12
C VAL A 450 8.26 22.95 17.52
N GLN A 451 8.84 24.11 17.81
CA GLN A 451 10.21 24.44 17.38
C GLN A 451 11.25 23.51 18.02
N GLU A 452 11.12 23.18 19.30
CA GLU A 452 11.98 22.21 19.98
C GLU A 452 11.90 20.84 19.30
N ALA A 453 10.68 20.34 19.05
CA ALA A 453 10.49 19.05 18.38
C ALA A 453 11.08 19.05 16.96
N ASN A 454 10.93 20.12 16.20
CA ASN A 454 11.47 20.19 14.83
C ASN A 454 13.00 20.25 14.76
N ASN A 455 13.64 20.88 15.74
CA ASN A 455 15.09 21.08 15.78
C ASN A 455 15.84 20.00 16.56
N THR A 456 15.13 19.06 17.20
CA THR A 456 15.74 17.92 17.87
C THR A 456 16.27 16.93 16.83
N VAL A 457 17.55 16.60 16.92
CA VAL A 457 18.26 15.78 15.92
C VAL A 457 18.06 14.28 16.15
N ASP A 458 18.11 13.86 17.42
CA ASP A 458 17.91 12.45 17.78
C ASP A 458 16.46 12.03 17.50
N VAL A 459 16.29 10.87 16.86
CA VAL A 459 14.99 10.40 16.37
C VAL A 459 14.05 10.03 17.51
N GLU A 460 14.58 9.43 18.58
CA GLU A 460 13.80 9.01 19.75
C GLU A 460 13.39 10.23 20.58
N ASP A 461 14.34 11.13 20.86
CA ASP A 461 14.04 12.38 21.57
C ASP A 461 13.07 13.27 20.78
N ARG A 462 13.19 13.29 19.44
CA ARG A 462 12.26 14.01 18.57
C ARG A 462 10.86 13.41 18.61
N ALA A 463 10.75 12.09 18.63
CA ALA A 463 9.47 11.40 18.79
C ALA A 463 8.82 11.73 20.14
N LEU A 464 9.60 11.77 21.23
CA LEU A 464 9.14 12.22 22.55
C LEU A 464 8.67 13.68 22.55
N ALA A 465 9.43 14.59 21.92
CA ALA A 465 9.03 15.99 21.83
C ALA A 465 7.72 16.18 21.04
N PHE A 466 7.51 15.43 19.95
CA PHE A 466 6.24 15.44 19.23
C PHE A 466 5.09 14.78 20.01
N LEU A 467 5.36 13.78 20.85
CA LEU A 467 4.37 13.23 21.78
C LEU A 467 3.88 14.30 22.76
N ASP A 468 4.79 15.10 23.31
CA ASP A 468 4.43 16.20 24.22
C ASP A 468 3.57 17.25 23.50
N VAL A 469 3.89 17.58 22.23
CA VAL A 469 3.04 18.45 21.39
C VAL A 469 1.65 17.86 21.20
N ALA A 470 1.57 16.58 20.83
CA ALA A 470 0.30 15.91 20.58
C ALA A 470 -0.58 15.86 21.85
N ARG A 471 0.02 15.54 23.00
CA ARG A 471 -0.65 15.55 24.31
C ARG A 471 -1.13 16.95 24.70
N PHE A 472 -0.33 17.98 24.46
CA PHE A 472 -0.76 19.35 24.75
C PHE A 472 -1.99 19.76 23.93
N TYR A 473 -2.02 19.41 22.64
CA TYR A 473 -3.21 19.64 21.81
C TYR A 473 -4.43 18.85 22.30
N LEU A 474 -4.23 17.59 22.71
CA LEU A 474 -5.32 16.72 23.17
C LEU A 474 -5.88 17.16 24.53
N ASP A 475 -5.02 17.32 25.53
CA ASP A 475 -5.41 17.49 26.93
C ASP A 475 -5.71 18.96 27.28
N SER A 476 -4.98 19.91 26.69
CA SER A 476 -5.09 21.34 27.07
C SER A 476 -5.89 22.17 26.08
N ARG A 477 -5.88 21.84 24.78
CA ARG A 477 -6.62 22.57 23.74
C ARG A 477 -7.89 21.87 23.28
N GLU A 478 -8.08 20.59 23.66
CA GLU A 478 -9.17 19.73 23.18
C GLU A 478 -9.24 19.68 21.63
N ASP A 479 -8.09 19.85 20.96
CA ASP A 479 -7.96 19.87 19.50
C ASP A 479 -7.51 18.50 18.99
N ALA A 480 -8.51 17.65 18.75
CA ALA A 480 -8.33 16.28 18.27
C ALA A 480 -7.67 16.20 16.89
N GLU A 481 -7.84 17.17 16.00
CA GLU A 481 -7.26 17.13 14.65
C GLU A 481 -5.76 17.36 14.69
N ASN A 482 -5.32 18.41 15.40
CA ASN A 482 -3.88 18.68 15.52
C ASN A 482 -3.19 17.62 16.38
N ALA A 483 -3.82 17.14 17.46
CA ALA A 483 -3.29 16.02 18.24
C ALA A 483 -3.05 14.79 17.37
N ALA A 484 -4.05 14.39 16.55
CA ALA A 484 -3.92 13.25 15.64
C ALA A 484 -2.75 13.43 14.65
N ARG A 485 -2.59 14.63 14.09
CA ARG A 485 -1.48 14.94 13.17
C ARG A 485 -0.10 14.75 13.81
N TYR A 486 0.10 15.23 15.04
CA TYR A 486 1.39 15.07 15.71
C TYR A 486 1.63 13.63 16.20
N PHE A 487 0.60 12.90 16.63
CA PHE A 487 0.72 11.45 16.87
C PHE A 487 1.11 10.68 15.60
N GLU A 488 0.60 11.06 14.41
CA GLU A 488 1.04 10.49 13.14
C GLU A 488 2.53 10.78 12.85
N GLU A 489 3.03 12.00 13.14
CA GLU A 489 4.46 12.31 13.01
C GLU A 489 5.33 11.43 13.93
N VAL A 490 4.86 11.15 15.15
CA VAL A 490 5.54 10.23 16.06
C VAL A 490 5.62 8.82 15.47
N LEU A 491 4.54 8.32 14.87
CA LEU A 491 4.52 6.99 14.25
C LEU A 491 5.35 6.91 12.96
N LYS A 492 5.61 8.03 12.28
CA LYS A 492 6.58 8.05 11.16
C LYS A 492 8.02 7.85 11.64
N LEU A 493 8.35 8.35 12.83
CA LEU A 493 9.69 8.23 13.42
C LEU A 493 9.85 6.88 14.15
N THR A 494 8.84 6.50 14.92
CA THR A 494 8.77 5.28 15.74
C THR A 494 7.47 4.52 15.45
N PRO A 495 7.46 3.62 14.45
CA PRO A 495 6.24 2.93 13.99
C PRO A 495 5.55 2.04 15.01
N ASP A 496 6.25 1.63 16.06
CA ASP A 496 5.78 0.75 17.14
C ASP A 496 5.47 1.49 18.45
N SER A 497 5.42 2.83 18.42
CA SER A 497 5.14 3.65 19.60
C SER A 497 3.73 3.44 20.13
N LEU A 498 3.64 2.79 21.29
CA LEU A 498 2.39 2.60 22.03
C LEU A 498 1.78 3.91 22.52
N ASP A 499 2.63 4.86 22.91
CA ASP A 499 2.22 6.17 23.44
C ASP A 499 1.54 7.05 22.39
N ALA A 500 1.84 6.85 21.11
CA ALA A 500 1.15 7.50 19.99
C ALA A 500 -0.03 6.68 19.45
N ALA A 501 0.14 5.36 19.31
CA ALA A 501 -0.88 4.51 18.69
C ALA A 501 -2.16 4.39 19.54
N ARG A 502 -2.06 4.38 20.89
CA ARG A 502 -3.24 4.25 21.76
C ARG A 502 -4.17 5.47 21.69
N PRO A 503 -3.70 6.72 21.95
CA PRO A 503 -4.58 7.88 21.86
C PRO A 503 -5.08 8.10 20.43
N LEU A 504 -4.25 7.80 19.42
CA LEU A 504 -4.65 7.93 18.03
C LEU A 504 -5.75 6.92 17.64
N ALA A 505 -5.72 5.70 18.18
CA ALA A 505 -6.81 4.74 18.03
C ALA A 505 -8.11 5.24 18.68
N ASP A 506 -8.03 5.86 19.87
CA ASP A 506 -9.20 6.46 20.53
C ASP A 506 -9.81 7.57 19.68
N LEU A 507 -8.97 8.48 19.18
CA LEU A 507 -9.38 9.58 18.31
C LEU A 507 -10.03 9.07 17.02
N TYR A 508 -9.45 8.07 16.38
CA TYR A 508 -10.01 7.51 15.14
C TYR A 508 -11.32 6.75 15.36
N ILE A 509 -11.50 6.06 16.49
CA ILE A 509 -12.79 5.45 16.83
C ILE A 509 -13.85 6.53 17.05
N ALA A 510 -13.52 7.58 17.81
CA ALA A 510 -14.45 8.69 18.08
C ALA A 510 -14.87 9.44 16.81
N GLN A 511 -13.96 9.52 15.82
CA GLN A 511 -14.21 10.13 14.50
C GLN A 511 -14.80 9.15 13.47
N GLU A 512 -15.11 7.90 13.85
CA GLU A 512 -15.58 6.85 12.95
C GLU A 512 -14.64 6.54 11.76
N ARG A 513 -13.33 6.79 11.93
CA ARG A 513 -12.28 6.51 10.95
C ARG A 513 -11.74 5.09 11.13
N TRP A 514 -12.60 4.12 10.84
CA TRP A 514 -12.39 2.71 11.19
C TRP A 514 -11.13 2.07 10.59
N ASP A 515 -10.79 2.41 9.35
CA ASP A 515 -9.60 1.91 8.65
C ASP A 515 -8.30 2.30 9.34
N ARG A 516 -8.21 3.56 9.77
CA ARG A 516 -7.03 4.06 10.50
C ARG A 516 -7.02 3.55 11.94
N ALA A 517 -8.17 3.47 12.59
CA ALA A 517 -8.29 2.89 13.93
C ALA A 517 -7.80 1.43 13.97
N GLU A 518 -8.18 0.62 12.98
CA GLU A 518 -7.72 -0.77 12.84
C GLU A 518 -6.20 -0.85 12.77
N ALA A 519 -5.55 -0.03 11.93
CA ALA A 519 -4.10 -0.01 11.79
C ALA A 519 -3.38 0.35 13.10
N MET A 520 -3.91 1.32 13.86
CA MET A 520 -3.33 1.71 15.15
C MET A 520 -3.52 0.62 16.21
N LEU A 521 -4.70 0.02 16.28
CA LEU A 521 -4.97 -1.08 17.20
C LEU A 521 -4.15 -2.33 16.88
N ASP A 522 -3.83 -2.60 15.61
CA ASP A 522 -2.93 -3.69 15.22
C ASP A 522 -1.51 -3.48 15.77
N ILE A 523 -0.98 -2.25 15.70
CA ILE A 523 0.32 -1.89 16.29
C ILE A 523 0.29 -2.14 17.80
N VAL A 524 -0.75 -1.64 18.47
CA VAL A 524 -0.93 -1.79 19.93
C VAL A 524 -1.04 -3.26 20.33
N ALA A 525 -1.89 -4.03 19.66
CA ALA A 525 -2.10 -5.45 19.95
C ALA A 525 -0.84 -6.28 19.63
N GLY A 526 -0.12 -5.95 18.57
CA GLY A 526 1.14 -6.61 18.20
C GLY A 526 2.18 -6.48 19.31
N ARG A 527 2.45 -5.26 19.77
CA ARG A 527 3.45 -5.02 20.82
C ARG A 527 3.06 -5.63 22.16
N LEU A 528 1.78 -5.51 22.56
CA LEU A 528 1.29 -6.09 23.81
C LEU A 528 1.32 -7.63 23.80
N SER A 529 1.22 -8.26 22.63
CA SER A 529 1.28 -9.72 22.51
C SER A 529 2.64 -10.33 22.89
N GLU A 530 3.74 -9.59 22.77
CA GLU A 530 5.07 -10.05 23.16
C GLU A 530 5.22 -10.21 24.69
N GLY A 531 4.48 -9.40 25.47
CA GLY A 531 4.50 -9.41 26.93
C GLY A 531 3.36 -10.20 27.58
N ALA A 532 2.23 -10.37 26.89
CA ALA A 532 0.99 -10.94 27.43
C ALA A 532 1.13 -12.39 27.97
N ALA A 533 2.07 -13.18 27.46
CA ALA A 533 2.30 -14.54 27.96
C ALA A 533 3.04 -14.59 29.31
N ARG A 534 3.73 -13.50 29.68
CA ARG A 534 4.58 -13.42 30.88
C ARG A 534 3.92 -12.67 32.03
N ASP A 535 2.97 -11.78 31.73
CA ASP A 535 2.29 -10.93 32.70
C ASP A 535 0.76 -11.01 32.52
N PRO A 536 0.00 -11.48 33.53
CA PRO A 536 -1.45 -11.49 33.51
C PRO A 536 -2.10 -10.12 33.30
N GLN A 537 -1.48 -9.03 33.79
CA GLN A 537 -2.01 -7.67 33.58
C GLN A 537 -1.88 -7.24 32.12
N ALA A 538 -0.72 -7.48 31.50
CA ALA A 538 -0.53 -7.29 30.07
C ALA A 538 -1.48 -8.17 29.23
N GLY A 539 -1.77 -9.39 29.67
CA GLY A 539 -2.77 -10.27 29.06
C GLY A 539 -4.19 -9.70 29.09
N ALA A 540 -4.63 -9.18 30.24
CA ALA A 540 -5.93 -8.53 30.38
C ALA A 540 -6.02 -7.24 29.54
N GLU A 541 -4.93 -6.48 29.45
CA GLU A 541 -4.89 -5.28 28.61
C GLU A 541 -4.93 -5.62 27.11
N LEU A 542 -4.19 -6.66 26.69
CA LEU A 542 -4.26 -7.17 25.32
C LEU A 542 -5.68 -7.66 24.98
N CYS A 543 -6.37 -8.33 25.90
CA CYS A 543 -7.77 -8.73 25.71
C CYS A 543 -8.66 -7.51 25.39
N ARG A 544 -8.56 -6.43 26.17
CA ARG A 544 -9.32 -5.19 25.92
C ARG A 544 -9.01 -4.59 24.55
N GLN A 545 -7.75 -4.59 24.13
CA GLN A 545 -7.37 -4.05 22.82
C GLN A 545 -7.83 -4.94 21.66
N LEU A 546 -7.76 -6.27 21.80
CA LEU A 546 -8.27 -7.22 20.80
C LEU A 546 -9.79 -7.16 20.67
N TYR A 547 -10.53 -6.93 21.77
CA TYR A 547 -11.95 -6.60 21.72
C TYR A 547 -12.21 -5.36 20.85
N ARG A 548 -11.44 -4.29 21.04
CA ARG A 548 -11.55 -3.07 20.21
C ARG A 548 -11.23 -3.34 18.73
N VAL A 549 -10.22 -4.18 18.43
CA VAL A 549 -9.94 -4.63 17.06
C VAL A 549 -11.16 -5.34 16.48
N GLY A 550 -11.77 -6.26 17.24
CA GLY A 550 -12.99 -6.95 16.87
C GLY A 550 -14.14 -5.98 16.56
N TYR A 551 -14.39 -5.03 17.45
CA TYR A 551 -15.43 -4.00 17.30
C TYR A 551 -15.23 -3.14 16.05
N VAL A 552 -14.02 -2.64 15.80
CA VAL A 552 -13.70 -1.83 14.62
C VAL A 552 -13.88 -2.66 13.34
N CYS A 553 -13.39 -3.90 13.32
CA CYS A 553 -13.55 -4.79 12.17
C CYS A 553 -15.02 -5.12 11.88
N GLU A 554 -15.84 -5.27 12.92
CA GLU A 554 -17.29 -5.47 12.80
C GLU A 554 -17.97 -4.26 12.16
N LYS A 555 -17.64 -3.03 12.59
CA LYS A 555 -18.13 -1.79 11.95
C LYS A 555 -17.71 -1.68 10.49
N MET A 556 -16.52 -2.17 10.14
CA MET A 556 -16.03 -2.27 8.76
C MET A 556 -16.63 -3.44 7.96
N LYS A 557 -17.49 -4.28 8.56
CA LYS A 557 -18.06 -5.50 7.97
C LYS A 557 -17.00 -6.55 7.55
N LYS A 558 -15.85 -6.57 8.25
CA LYS A 558 -14.78 -7.56 8.08
C LYS A 558 -15.00 -8.75 9.03
N THR A 559 -16.03 -9.54 8.75
CA THR A 559 -16.56 -10.59 9.67
C THR A 559 -15.50 -11.59 10.14
N GLU A 560 -14.72 -12.20 9.24
CA GLU A 560 -13.71 -13.21 9.61
C GLU A 560 -12.61 -12.64 10.51
N ARG A 561 -12.18 -11.41 10.24
CA ARG A 561 -11.13 -10.76 11.05
C ARG A 561 -11.67 -10.36 12.43
N ALA A 562 -12.89 -9.83 12.49
CA ALA A 562 -13.57 -9.53 13.75
C ALA A 562 -13.72 -10.79 14.61
N LEU A 563 -14.14 -11.91 13.99
CA LEU A 563 -14.31 -13.19 14.66
C LEU A 563 -12.98 -13.72 15.21
N GLY A 564 -11.89 -13.64 14.42
CA GLY A 564 -10.55 -14.04 14.89
C GLY A 564 -10.01 -13.14 16.02
N ALA A 565 -10.31 -11.83 16.01
CA ALA A 565 -9.90 -10.92 17.08
C ALA A 565 -10.68 -11.17 18.38
N TYR A 566 -12.01 -11.33 18.28
CA TYR A 566 -12.86 -11.67 19.43
C TYR A 566 -12.53 -13.05 20.00
N GLU A 567 -12.26 -14.07 19.17
CA GLU A 567 -11.85 -15.40 19.65
C GLU A 567 -10.54 -15.33 20.44
N ARG A 568 -9.55 -14.56 19.97
CA ARG A 568 -8.29 -14.37 20.68
C ARG A 568 -8.48 -13.61 21.99
N ALA A 569 -9.32 -12.59 22.01
CA ALA A 569 -9.68 -11.86 23.23
C ALA A 569 -10.32 -12.81 24.25
N TYR A 570 -11.33 -13.58 23.85
CA TYR A 570 -12.04 -14.53 24.70
C TYR A 570 -11.13 -15.65 25.24
N LYS A 571 -10.14 -16.12 24.46
CA LYS A 571 -9.16 -17.12 24.94
C LYS A 571 -8.18 -16.55 25.97
N LEU A 572 -7.87 -15.26 25.91
CA LEU A 572 -6.99 -14.60 26.88
C LEU A 572 -7.73 -14.35 28.20
N ASP A 573 -8.96 -13.89 28.12
CA ASP A 573 -9.82 -13.66 29.27
C ASP A 573 -11.27 -13.97 28.91
N SER A 574 -11.74 -15.15 29.31
CA SER A 574 -13.12 -15.59 29.08
C SER A 574 -14.12 -14.90 30.02
N THR A 575 -13.63 -14.17 31.03
CA THR A 575 -14.44 -13.40 31.98
C THR A 575 -14.56 -11.92 31.60
N TYR A 576 -13.95 -11.50 30.49
CA TYR A 576 -14.16 -10.15 29.98
C TYR A 576 -15.44 -10.10 29.14
N LEU A 577 -16.55 -9.74 29.79
CA LEU A 577 -17.90 -9.75 29.23
C LEU A 577 -18.02 -9.11 27.84
N PRO A 578 -17.51 -7.89 27.56
CA PRO A 578 -17.65 -7.27 26.24
C PRO A 578 -17.06 -8.10 25.08
N SER A 579 -15.95 -8.82 25.35
CA SER A 579 -15.36 -9.72 24.35
C SER A 579 -16.18 -10.98 24.14
N ALA A 580 -16.75 -11.56 25.21
CA ALA A 580 -17.59 -12.73 25.12
C ALA A 580 -18.90 -12.42 24.38
N GLU A 581 -19.52 -11.27 24.67
CA GLU A 581 -20.73 -10.78 23.99
C GLU A 581 -20.49 -10.53 22.50
N GLY A 582 -19.46 -9.75 22.17
CA GLY A 582 -19.08 -9.47 20.77
C GLY A 582 -18.77 -10.75 20.00
N TYR A 583 -18.07 -11.69 20.63
CA TYR A 583 -17.78 -12.99 20.03
C TYR A 583 -19.06 -13.82 19.79
N ALA A 584 -19.90 -13.96 20.82
CA ALA A 584 -21.10 -14.79 20.76
C ALA A 584 -22.11 -14.25 19.74
N ASN A 585 -22.39 -12.94 19.75
CA ASN A 585 -23.29 -12.30 18.80
C ASN A 585 -22.81 -12.47 17.35
N LEU A 586 -21.50 -12.31 17.11
CA LEU A 586 -20.94 -12.47 15.77
C LEU A 586 -20.95 -13.93 15.31
N LEU A 587 -20.77 -14.90 16.21
CA LEU A 587 -20.92 -16.32 15.92
C LEU A 587 -22.37 -16.67 15.51
N VAL A 588 -23.37 -16.07 16.17
CA VAL A 588 -24.79 -16.22 15.78
C VAL A 588 -25.02 -15.68 14.37
N ALA A 589 -24.55 -14.46 14.08
CA ALA A 589 -24.67 -13.85 12.76
C ALA A 589 -23.96 -14.65 11.66
N SER A 590 -22.88 -15.36 12.02
CA SER A 590 -22.10 -16.21 11.11
C SER A 590 -22.66 -17.64 10.99
N GLY A 591 -23.77 -17.97 11.67
CA GLY A 591 -24.39 -19.30 11.63
C GLY A 591 -23.68 -20.39 12.44
N ARG A 592 -22.64 -20.06 13.22
CA ARG A 592 -21.86 -21.00 14.05
C ARG A 592 -22.57 -21.29 15.37
N SER A 593 -23.74 -21.93 15.27
CA SER A 593 -24.70 -22.06 16.38
C SER A 593 -24.17 -22.85 17.59
N ALA A 594 -23.36 -23.89 17.37
CA ALA A 594 -22.80 -24.70 18.46
C ALA A 594 -21.73 -23.94 19.27
N ASP A 595 -20.88 -23.17 18.59
CA ASP A 595 -19.84 -22.37 19.24
C ASP A 595 -20.48 -21.21 20.02
N ALA A 596 -21.44 -20.51 19.41
CA ALA A 596 -22.17 -19.40 20.05
C ALA A 596 -22.85 -19.86 21.34
N LEU A 597 -23.48 -21.04 21.31
CA LEU A 597 -24.15 -21.62 22.48
C LEU A 597 -23.17 -21.83 23.65
N SER A 598 -21.96 -22.32 23.37
CA SER A 598 -20.96 -22.54 24.41
C SER A 598 -20.51 -21.25 25.09
N VAL A 599 -20.38 -20.16 24.33
CA VAL A 599 -19.97 -18.85 24.86
C VAL A 599 -21.09 -18.20 25.68
N PHE A 600 -22.34 -18.21 25.19
CA PHE A 600 -23.47 -17.68 25.97
C PHE A 600 -23.71 -18.44 27.28
N GLN A 601 -23.48 -19.76 27.29
CA GLN A 601 -23.51 -20.54 28.52
C GLN A 601 -22.41 -20.13 29.49
N ALA A 602 -21.20 -19.88 28.99
CA ALA A 602 -20.10 -19.37 29.82
C ALA A 602 -20.44 -17.99 30.40
N ILE A 603 -21.05 -17.08 29.62
CA ILE A 603 -21.52 -15.77 30.10
C ILE A 603 -22.53 -15.95 31.24
N LEU A 604 -23.54 -16.81 31.06
CA LEU A 604 -24.54 -17.12 32.07
C LEU A 604 -24.00 -17.85 33.31
N ILE A 605 -22.82 -18.48 33.23
CA ILE A 605 -22.18 -19.13 34.38
C ILE A 605 -21.30 -18.15 35.14
N HIS A 606 -20.52 -17.33 34.43
CA HIS A 606 -19.49 -16.49 35.02
C HIS A 606 -19.97 -15.09 35.41
N HIS A 607 -20.99 -14.54 34.72
CA HIS A 607 -21.43 -13.15 34.87
C HIS A 607 -22.88 -12.99 35.32
N ARG A 608 -23.55 -14.06 35.72
CA ARG A 608 -24.98 -13.97 36.07
C ARG A 608 -25.30 -12.97 37.17
N GLU A 609 -24.44 -12.83 38.18
CA GLU A 609 -24.64 -11.88 39.28
C GLU A 609 -24.37 -10.42 38.87
N ASP A 610 -23.60 -10.21 37.80
CA ASP A 610 -23.25 -8.89 37.26
C ASP A 610 -24.27 -8.39 36.21
N LEU A 611 -25.08 -9.30 35.66
CA LEU A 611 -26.09 -9.01 34.64
C LEU A 611 -27.43 -8.64 35.27
N THR A 612 -28.14 -7.75 34.61
CA THR A 612 -29.54 -7.43 34.96
C THR A 612 -30.46 -8.59 34.61
N ASP A 613 -31.60 -8.68 35.31
CA ASP A 613 -32.63 -9.70 35.00
C ASP A 613 -33.08 -9.65 33.52
N LEU A 614 -33.09 -8.46 32.91
CA LEU A 614 -33.41 -8.28 31.48
C LEU A 614 -32.33 -8.86 30.57
N GLU A 615 -31.04 -8.62 30.84
CA GLU A 615 -29.95 -9.20 30.04
C GLU A 615 -29.91 -10.73 30.17
N VAL A 616 -30.18 -11.25 31.38
CA VAL A 616 -30.30 -12.69 31.62
C VAL A 616 -31.45 -13.30 30.80
N VAL A 617 -32.58 -12.62 30.69
CA VAL A 617 -33.72 -13.02 29.86
C VAL A 617 -33.31 -13.09 28.38
N GLU A 618 -32.60 -12.09 27.87
CA GLU A 618 -32.07 -12.07 26.49
C GLU A 618 -31.13 -13.25 26.23
N TYR A 619 -30.21 -13.57 27.14
CA TYR A 619 -29.32 -14.73 26.98
C TYR A 619 -30.06 -16.07 27.03
N TYR A 620 -31.07 -16.21 27.87
CA TYR A 620 -31.92 -17.41 27.87
C TYR A 620 -32.73 -17.55 26.59
N TRP A 621 -33.22 -16.43 26.04
CA TRP A 621 -33.87 -16.43 24.75
C TRP A 621 -32.91 -16.84 23.62
N GLN A 622 -31.72 -16.22 23.53
CA GLN A 622 -30.72 -16.53 22.51
C GLN A 622 -30.24 -17.98 22.58
N THR A 623 -29.98 -18.50 23.79
CA THR A 623 -29.60 -19.91 23.96
C THR A 623 -30.76 -20.87 23.61
N GLY A 624 -32.01 -20.49 23.89
CA GLY A 624 -33.20 -21.22 23.45
C GLY A 624 -33.32 -21.29 21.93
N ASP A 625 -33.14 -20.16 21.23
CA ASP A 625 -33.17 -20.10 19.76
C ASP A 625 -32.04 -20.92 19.13
N LEU A 626 -30.84 -20.88 19.72
CA LEU A 626 -29.73 -21.72 19.29
C LEU A 626 -30.02 -23.21 19.46
N TYR A 627 -30.61 -23.62 20.58
CA TYR A 627 -31.04 -25.01 20.77
C TYR A 627 -32.09 -25.44 19.76
N ARG A 628 -33.04 -24.56 19.41
CA ARG A 628 -34.04 -24.80 18.36
C ARG A 628 -33.37 -25.02 17.00
N LYS A 629 -32.46 -24.14 16.60
CA LYS A 629 -31.69 -24.27 15.33
C LYS A 629 -30.85 -25.55 15.27
N LEU A 630 -30.38 -26.04 16.41
CA LEU A 630 -29.65 -27.31 16.53
C LEU A 630 -30.58 -28.54 16.60
N GLY A 631 -31.90 -28.37 16.46
CA GLY A 631 -32.89 -29.44 16.51
C GLY A 631 -33.18 -30.00 17.91
N GLN A 632 -32.78 -29.30 18.98
CA GLN A 632 -32.94 -29.73 20.37
C GLN A 632 -34.18 -29.07 21.01
N ALA A 633 -35.37 -29.40 20.51
CA ALA A 633 -36.65 -28.77 20.88
C ALA A 633 -36.93 -28.76 22.40
N GLU A 634 -36.70 -29.87 23.12
CA GLU A 634 -36.95 -29.93 24.57
C GLU A 634 -36.07 -28.98 25.39
N ARG A 635 -34.82 -28.77 24.95
CA ARG A 635 -33.90 -27.85 25.61
C ARG A 635 -34.24 -26.40 25.29
N ALA A 636 -34.60 -26.13 24.03
CA ALA A 636 -35.10 -24.82 23.61
C ALA A 636 -36.31 -24.38 24.45
N GLN A 637 -37.29 -25.28 24.61
CA GLN A 637 -38.49 -25.01 25.42
C GLN A 637 -38.15 -24.69 26.89
N LYS A 638 -37.17 -25.40 27.48
CA LYS A 638 -36.70 -25.13 28.85
C LYS A 638 -36.02 -23.78 28.98
N GLU A 639 -35.15 -23.38 28.05
CA GLU A 639 -34.50 -22.07 28.11
C GLU A 639 -35.49 -20.92 27.90
N PHE A 640 -36.43 -21.06 26.94
CA PHE A 640 -37.51 -20.09 26.79
C PHE A 640 -38.40 -20.00 28.04
N ALA A 641 -38.70 -21.11 28.69
CA ALA A 641 -39.47 -21.12 29.93
C ALA A 641 -38.72 -20.44 31.09
N LYS A 642 -37.38 -20.55 31.16
CA LYS A 642 -36.58 -19.79 32.14
C LYS A 642 -36.61 -18.29 31.86
N ALA A 643 -36.51 -17.88 30.60
CA ALA A 643 -36.68 -16.48 30.20
C ALA A 643 -38.05 -15.94 30.64
N LEU A 644 -39.12 -16.68 30.34
CA LEU A 644 -40.51 -16.30 30.70
C LEU A 644 -40.84 -16.40 32.19
N ALA A 645 -40.06 -17.16 32.96
CA ALA A 645 -40.20 -17.22 34.42
C ALA A 645 -39.65 -15.96 35.10
N ILE A 646 -38.66 -15.30 34.48
CA ILE A 646 -38.10 -14.02 34.95
C ILE A 646 -38.95 -12.86 34.43
N ASP A 647 -39.20 -12.83 33.12
CA ASP A 647 -40.09 -11.86 32.48
C ASP A 647 -41.19 -12.56 31.69
N ALA A 648 -42.37 -12.65 32.29
CA ALA A 648 -43.55 -13.23 31.66
C ALA A 648 -44.00 -12.48 30.40
N GLY A 649 -43.57 -11.22 30.24
CA GLY A 649 -43.87 -10.34 29.12
C GLY A 649 -42.83 -10.34 28.00
N HIS A 650 -41.79 -11.20 28.06
CA HIS A 650 -40.71 -11.15 27.08
C HIS A 650 -41.17 -11.58 25.67
N GLU A 651 -41.44 -10.59 24.83
CA GLU A 651 -42.00 -10.73 23.50
C GLU A 651 -41.21 -11.70 22.58
N PRO A 652 -39.87 -11.61 22.47
CA PRO A 652 -39.08 -12.52 21.64
C PRO A 652 -39.17 -13.99 22.08
N SER A 653 -39.24 -14.25 23.38
CA SER A 653 -39.39 -15.61 23.93
C SER A 653 -40.77 -16.19 23.65
N LEU A 654 -41.83 -15.39 23.77
CA LEU A 654 -43.18 -15.81 23.43
C LEU A 654 -43.31 -16.11 21.93
N ARG A 655 -42.75 -15.26 21.05
CA ARG A 655 -42.72 -15.51 19.60
C ARG A 655 -41.97 -16.80 19.26
N ALA A 656 -40.79 -17.00 19.83
CA ALA A 656 -39.99 -18.20 19.60
C ALA A 656 -40.67 -19.48 20.13
N GLN A 657 -41.41 -19.39 21.25
CA GLN A 657 -42.24 -20.50 21.73
C GLN A 657 -43.43 -20.79 20.82
N VAL A 658 -44.11 -19.76 20.30
CA VAL A 658 -45.18 -19.94 19.31
C VAL A 658 -44.67 -20.70 18.10
N GLU A 659 -43.56 -20.25 17.50
CA GLU A 659 -42.95 -20.90 16.34
C GLU A 659 -42.56 -22.35 16.65
N LEU A 660 -41.92 -22.61 17.80
CA LEU A 660 -41.55 -23.96 18.22
C LEU A 660 -42.77 -24.87 18.42
N CYS A 661 -43.84 -24.37 19.05
CA CYS A 661 -45.06 -25.13 19.26
C CYS A 661 -45.81 -25.40 17.95
N GLU A 662 -45.74 -24.50 16.97
CA GLU A 662 -46.28 -24.73 15.62
C GLU A 662 -45.51 -25.84 14.90
N GLU A 663 -44.17 -25.84 14.97
CA GLU A 663 -43.33 -26.91 14.42
C GLU A 663 -43.64 -28.28 15.05
N LEU A 664 -43.95 -28.31 16.35
CA LEU A 664 -44.31 -29.50 17.10
C LEU A 664 -45.79 -29.90 16.94
N GLY A 665 -46.63 -29.03 16.36
CA GLY A 665 -48.06 -29.24 16.18
C GLY A 665 -48.91 -29.12 17.46
N ASP A 666 -48.41 -28.47 18.50
CA ASP A 666 -49.11 -28.24 19.78
C ASP A 666 -49.98 -26.98 19.71
N TRP A 667 -51.09 -27.07 18.96
CA TRP A 667 -52.01 -25.94 18.71
C TRP A 667 -52.62 -25.30 19.98
N PRO A 668 -52.94 -26.04 21.06
CA PRO A 668 -53.35 -25.44 22.33
C PRO A 668 -52.29 -24.51 22.93
N ALA A 669 -51.02 -24.92 22.96
CA ALA A 669 -49.92 -24.09 23.46
C ALA A 669 -49.68 -22.88 22.54
N VAL A 670 -49.76 -23.05 21.22
CA VAL A 670 -49.70 -21.94 20.25
C VAL A 670 -50.74 -20.88 20.56
N LEU A 671 -51.98 -21.29 20.82
CA LEU A 671 -53.06 -20.36 21.16
C LEU A 671 -52.79 -19.64 22.49
N GLU A 672 -52.34 -20.37 23.53
CA GLU A 672 -52.01 -19.79 24.84
C GLU A 672 -50.92 -18.72 24.72
N HIS A 673 -49.80 -19.05 24.06
CA HIS A 673 -48.67 -18.13 23.90
C HIS A 673 -49.03 -16.94 23.00
N ARG A 674 -49.78 -17.14 21.91
CA ARG A 674 -50.27 -16.03 21.07
C ARG A 674 -51.23 -15.10 21.81
N THR A 675 -52.09 -15.63 22.68
CA THR A 675 -53.01 -14.81 23.48
C THR A 675 -52.22 -13.93 24.44
N ARG A 676 -51.25 -14.50 25.17
CA ARG A 676 -50.34 -13.72 26.05
C ARG A 676 -49.56 -12.66 25.27
N LEU A 677 -49.12 -12.99 24.06
CA LEU A 677 -48.43 -12.06 23.18
C LEU A 677 -49.34 -10.90 22.73
N ALA A 678 -50.61 -11.19 22.43
CA ALA A 678 -51.59 -10.18 22.02
C ALA A 678 -51.93 -9.19 23.15
N ASP A 679 -51.82 -9.61 24.42
CA ASP A 679 -52.03 -8.74 25.60
C ASP A 679 -50.87 -7.76 25.83
N LEU A 680 -49.69 -8.00 25.24
CA LEU A 680 -48.46 -7.23 25.47
C LEU A 680 -48.14 -6.23 24.37
N VAL A 681 -48.76 -6.40 23.20
CA VAL A 681 -48.44 -5.63 22.00
C VAL A 681 -49.57 -4.66 21.70
N GLU A 682 -49.25 -3.41 21.34
CA GLU A 682 -50.25 -2.39 21.06
C GLU A 682 -50.60 -2.28 19.57
N GLU A 683 -51.79 -1.74 19.30
CA GLU A 683 -52.28 -1.31 17.99
C GLU A 683 -52.11 -2.38 16.87
N GLU A 684 -51.22 -2.15 15.92
CA GLU A 684 -51.15 -2.89 14.66
C GLU A 684 -50.75 -4.37 14.82
N ALA A 685 -49.79 -4.66 15.70
CA ALA A 685 -49.33 -6.03 15.89
C ALA A 685 -50.28 -6.84 16.78
N CYS A 686 -51.08 -6.16 17.63
CA CYS A 686 -52.22 -6.80 18.30
C CYS A 686 -53.27 -7.26 17.27
N PHE A 687 -53.59 -6.41 16.28
CA PHE A 687 -54.52 -6.75 15.20
C PHE A 687 -54.08 -8.03 14.46
N GLU A 688 -52.84 -8.09 13.99
CA GLU A 688 -52.31 -9.27 13.28
C GLU A 688 -52.34 -10.55 14.14
N LEU A 689 -52.00 -10.43 15.42
CA LEU A 689 -52.06 -11.55 16.36
C LEU A 689 -53.50 -12.03 16.59
N GLN A 690 -54.45 -11.12 16.78
CA GLN A 690 -55.86 -11.47 16.95
C GLN A 690 -56.45 -12.12 15.69
N VAL A 691 -56.05 -11.69 14.50
CA VAL A 691 -56.40 -12.35 13.24
C VAL A 691 -55.83 -13.77 13.15
N ALA A 692 -54.57 -13.95 13.56
CA ALA A 692 -53.93 -15.27 13.61
C ALA A 692 -54.58 -16.18 14.66
N ILE A 693 -54.92 -15.66 15.83
CA ILE A 693 -55.67 -16.38 16.88
C ILE A 693 -57.03 -16.83 16.35
N GLY A 694 -57.76 -15.93 15.67
CA GLY A 694 -59.04 -16.27 15.03
C GLY A 694 -58.91 -17.37 13.98
N ARG A 695 -57.83 -17.36 13.19
CA ARG A 695 -57.55 -18.40 12.19
C ARG A 695 -57.24 -19.74 12.83
N VAL A 696 -56.34 -19.78 13.82
CA VAL A 696 -55.98 -21.02 14.53
C VAL A 696 -57.19 -21.63 15.24
N ALA A 697 -57.99 -20.79 15.91
CA ALA A 697 -59.22 -21.21 16.57
C ALA A 697 -60.19 -21.89 15.59
N LYS A 698 -60.38 -21.31 14.40
CA LYS A 698 -61.27 -21.85 13.36
C LYS A 698 -60.72 -23.10 12.70
N GLU A 699 -59.49 -23.06 12.20
CA GLU A 699 -58.94 -24.06 11.28
C GLU A 699 -58.35 -25.28 12.01
N HIS A 700 -57.68 -25.07 13.14
CA HIS A 700 -56.96 -26.13 13.85
C HIS A 700 -57.70 -26.64 15.09
N LEU A 701 -58.42 -25.76 15.79
CA LEU A 701 -59.14 -26.14 17.02
C LEU A 701 -60.64 -26.36 16.79
N GLY A 702 -61.19 -25.92 15.65
CA GLY A 702 -62.60 -26.09 15.32
C GLY A 702 -63.55 -25.32 16.26
N ASP A 703 -63.10 -24.21 16.83
CA ASP A 703 -63.88 -23.36 17.76
C ASP A 703 -64.31 -22.06 17.07
N PRO A 704 -65.50 -22.04 16.41
CA PRO A 704 -65.98 -20.87 15.68
C PRO A 704 -66.35 -19.70 16.59
N TRP A 705 -66.71 -19.94 17.85
CA TRP A 705 -67.08 -18.87 18.79
C TRP A 705 -65.85 -18.10 19.25
N ARG A 706 -64.77 -18.82 19.57
CA ARG A 706 -63.50 -18.20 19.91
C ARG A 706 -62.87 -17.48 18.72
N ALA A 707 -63.07 -17.99 17.50
CA ALA A 707 -62.69 -17.27 16.28
C ALA A 707 -63.46 -15.96 16.10
N ILE A 708 -64.78 -15.95 16.37
CA ILE A 708 -65.60 -14.73 16.32
C ILE A 708 -65.13 -13.70 17.35
N GLU A 709 -64.80 -14.15 18.58
CA GLU A 709 -64.28 -13.27 19.63
C GLU A 709 -62.96 -12.62 19.21
N ALA A 710 -62.00 -13.41 18.77
CA ALA A 710 -60.68 -12.93 18.33
C ALA A 710 -60.78 -11.96 17.14
N TYR A 711 -61.57 -12.28 16.12
CA TYR A 711 -61.82 -11.35 15.01
C TYR A 711 -62.59 -10.10 15.45
N GLY A 712 -63.44 -10.21 16.47
CA GLY A 712 -64.13 -9.08 17.08
C GLY A 712 -63.16 -8.12 17.79
N GLU A 713 -62.19 -8.65 18.54
CA GLU A 713 -61.12 -7.85 19.15
C GLU A 713 -60.22 -7.20 18.08
N ALA A 714 -59.88 -7.92 17.01
CA ALA A 714 -59.19 -7.32 15.85
C ALA A 714 -59.97 -6.14 15.26
N LEU A 715 -61.30 -6.22 15.14
CA LEU A 715 -62.10 -5.10 14.65
C LEU A 715 -62.22 -3.92 15.62
N ARG A 716 -61.94 -4.10 16.92
CA ARG A 716 -61.87 -2.96 17.86
C ARG A 716 -60.62 -2.12 17.63
N VAL A 717 -59.53 -2.77 17.27
CA VAL A 717 -58.27 -2.10 16.91
C VAL A 717 -58.40 -1.46 15.53
N ARG A 718 -58.80 -2.25 14.52
CA ARG A 718 -59.00 -1.77 13.14
C ARG A 718 -60.44 -2.02 12.73
N ALA A 719 -61.26 -0.99 12.85
CA ALA A 719 -62.66 -1.04 12.47
C ALA A 719 -62.86 -1.46 11.00
N ASP A 720 -61.95 -1.06 10.11
CA ASP A 720 -62.15 -1.15 8.66
C ASP A 720 -61.19 -2.15 8.01
N ALA A 721 -61.13 -3.36 8.55
CA ALA A 721 -60.32 -4.46 8.03
C ALA A 721 -61.14 -5.41 7.12
N PRO A 722 -60.98 -5.36 5.78
CA PRO A 722 -61.82 -6.15 4.88
C PRO A 722 -61.65 -7.67 5.06
N GLU A 723 -60.43 -8.13 5.32
CA GLU A 723 -60.13 -9.56 5.51
C GLU A 723 -60.83 -10.15 6.74
N VAL A 724 -60.87 -9.37 7.83
CA VAL A 724 -61.50 -9.75 9.09
C VAL A 724 -63.02 -9.68 8.98
N LEU A 725 -63.54 -8.65 8.30
CA LEU A 725 -64.97 -8.54 7.99
C LEU A 725 -65.43 -9.70 7.10
N GLU A 726 -64.63 -10.15 6.14
CA GLU A 726 -64.95 -11.32 5.30
C GLU A 726 -64.93 -12.63 6.12
N ALA A 727 -63.94 -12.82 6.99
CA ALA A 727 -63.86 -13.97 7.88
C ALA A 727 -65.04 -14.02 8.86
N LEU A 728 -65.41 -12.87 9.46
CA LEU A 728 -66.57 -12.74 10.32
C LEU A 728 -67.88 -12.92 9.58
N PHE A 729 -68.00 -12.43 8.36
CA PHE A 729 -69.18 -12.67 7.52
C PHE A 729 -69.38 -14.17 7.29
N ALA A 730 -68.33 -14.90 6.93
CA ALA A 730 -68.39 -16.35 6.77
C ALA A 730 -68.80 -17.06 8.08
N LEU A 731 -68.21 -16.67 9.21
CA LEU A 731 -68.53 -17.22 10.53
C LEU A 731 -69.95 -16.89 10.98
N TYR A 732 -70.46 -15.68 10.73
CA TYR A 732 -71.84 -15.31 11.04
C TYR A 732 -72.84 -16.05 10.16
N ARG A 733 -72.52 -16.33 8.89
CA ARG A 733 -73.35 -17.21 8.07
C ARG A 733 -73.33 -18.66 8.57
N GLU A 734 -72.16 -19.19 8.93
CA GLU A 734 -72.01 -20.55 9.47
C GLU A 734 -72.77 -20.72 10.79
N THR A 735 -72.70 -19.72 11.68
CA THR A 735 -73.40 -19.68 12.97
C THR A 735 -74.85 -19.17 12.87
N ARG A 736 -75.38 -18.92 11.66
CA ARG A 736 -76.75 -18.46 11.38
C ARG A 736 -77.14 -17.14 12.07
N GLN A 737 -76.21 -16.20 12.19
CA GLN A 737 -76.40 -14.86 12.73
C GLN A 737 -76.67 -13.84 11.60
N GLY A 738 -77.82 -13.96 10.94
CA GLY A 738 -78.14 -13.18 9.72
C GLY A 738 -78.08 -11.67 9.85
N GLN A 739 -78.59 -11.11 10.95
CA GLN A 739 -78.56 -9.66 11.18
C GLN A 739 -77.12 -9.11 11.27
N LYS A 740 -76.24 -9.81 12.00
CA LYS A 740 -74.83 -9.43 12.10
C LYS A 740 -74.08 -9.64 10.78
N ALA A 741 -74.43 -10.68 10.02
CA ALA A 741 -73.86 -10.90 8.68
C ALA A 741 -74.22 -9.74 7.73
N VAL A 742 -75.44 -9.20 7.82
CA VAL A 742 -75.88 -8.02 7.06
C VAL A 742 -75.11 -6.77 7.48
N GLU A 743 -74.98 -6.50 8.79
CA GLU A 743 -74.21 -5.34 9.29
C GLU A 743 -72.75 -5.36 8.83
N ILE A 744 -72.10 -6.54 8.87
CA ILE A 744 -70.73 -6.71 8.40
C ILE A 744 -70.64 -6.51 6.87
N LEU A 745 -71.61 -7.01 6.12
CA LEU A 745 -71.62 -6.88 4.67
C LEU A 745 -71.89 -5.43 4.21
N GLU A 746 -72.76 -4.70 4.92
CA GLU A 746 -72.99 -3.26 4.70
C GLU A 746 -71.72 -2.45 4.96
N ARG A 747 -70.95 -2.80 6.01
CA ARG A 747 -69.63 -2.19 6.27
C ARG A 747 -68.62 -2.50 5.16
N LEU A 748 -68.54 -3.76 4.71
CA LEU A 748 -67.69 -4.14 3.57
C LEU A 748 -68.03 -3.37 2.29
N ILE A 749 -69.32 -3.18 2.03
CA ILE A 749 -69.80 -2.41 0.89
C ILE A 749 -69.39 -0.94 1.00
N ALA A 750 -69.52 -0.32 2.19
CA ALA A 750 -69.12 1.06 2.41
C ALA A 750 -67.62 1.29 2.20
N LEU A 751 -66.78 0.29 2.46
CA LEU A 751 -65.33 0.33 2.25
C LEU A 751 -64.91 0.03 0.80
N THR A 752 -65.80 -0.56 -0.01
CA THR A 752 -65.46 -0.94 -1.38
C THR A 752 -65.76 0.23 -2.33
N ASP A 753 -64.71 0.79 -2.95
CA ASP A 753 -64.90 1.76 -4.04
C ASP A 753 -65.42 1.05 -5.29
N ALA A 754 -66.70 1.24 -5.58
CA ALA A 754 -67.37 0.65 -6.73
C ALA A 754 -66.76 1.07 -8.08
N ALA A 755 -66.04 2.19 -8.15
CA ALA A 755 -65.38 2.63 -9.38
C ALA A 755 -64.05 1.91 -9.63
N GLN A 756 -63.31 1.57 -8.56
CA GLN A 756 -62.02 0.88 -8.66
C GLN A 756 -62.18 -0.64 -8.70
N GLU A 757 -63.09 -1.20 -7.91
CA GLU A 757 -63.31 -2.65 -7.80
C GLU A 757 -64.75 -3.06 -8.17
N PRO A 758 -65.20 -2.83 -9.42
CA PRO A 758 -66.59 -3.08 -9.82
C PRO A 758 -66.98 -4.56 -9.71
N ALA A 759 -66.01 -5.47 -9.91
CA ALA A 759 -66.24 -6.91 -9.81
C ALA A 759 -66.51 -7.37 -8.37
N ARG A 760 -65.90 -6.73 -7.37
CA ARG A 760 -66.08 -7.02 -5.94
C ARG A 760 -67.37 -6.38 -5.44
N ALA A 761 -67.57 -5.10 -5.75
CA ALA A 761 -68.77 -4.36 -5.37
C ALA A 761 -70.06 -5.06 -5.83
N ARG A 762 -70.17 -5.49 -7.10
CA ARG A 762 -71.37 -6.19 -7.60
C ARG A 762 -71.66 -7.51 -6.86
N LYS A 763 -70.62 -8.24 -6.40
CA LYS A 763 -70.78 -9.49 -5.65
C LYS A 763 -71.22 -9.24 -4.22
N LEU A 764 -70.69 -8.22 -3.56
CA LEU A 764 -71.12 -7.86 -2.20
C LEU A 764 -72.58 -7.41 -2.18
N TRP A 765 -73.00 -6.59 -3.15
CA TRP A 765 -74.40 -6.19 -3.31
C TRP A 765 -75.33 -7.37 -3.62
N LEU A 766 -74.88 -8.37 -4.39
CA LEU A 766 -75.63 -9.61 -4.61
C LEU A 766 -75.81 -10.39 -3.32
N ASN A 767 -74.73 -10.63 -2.57
CA ASN A 767 -74.78 -11.34 -1.29
C ASN A 767 -75.72 -10.64 -0.29
N LEU A 768 -75.75 -9.31 -0.30
CA LEU A 768 -76.65 -8.53 0.55
C LEU A 768 -78.10 -8.72 0.11
N GLY A 769 -78.37 -8.67 -1.19
CA GLY A 769 -79.70 -8.94 -1.73
C GLY A 769 -80.19 -10.37 -1.43
N GLU A 770 -79.30 -11.36 -1.49
CA GLU A 770 -79.62 -12.75 -1.12
C GLU A 770 -79.92 -12.91 0.36
N LEU A 771 -79.12 -12.32 1.26
CA LEU A 771 -79.39 -12.37 2.71
C LEU A 771 -80.69 -11.64 3.07
N GLN A 772 -80.92 -10.47 2.48
CA GLN A 772 -82.16 -9.71 2.66
C GLN A 772 -83.38 -10.50 2.14
N ARG A 773 -83.23 -11.25 1.04
CA ARG A 773 -84.30 -12.10 0.49
C ARG A 773 -84.55 -13.36 1.32
N ASP A 774 -83.48 -14.09 1.68
CA ASP A 774 -83.58 -15.46 2.19
C ASP A 774 -83.71 -15.51 3.71
N GLU A 775 -82.90 -14.72 4.43
CA GLU A 775 -82.85 -14.73 5.90
C GLU A 775 -83.78 -13.68 6.51
N LEU A 776 -83.72 -12.43 6.02
CA LEU A 776 -84.52 -11.33 6.57
C LEU A 776 -85.89 -11.15 5.89
N LYS A 777 -86.06 -11.74 4.69
CA LYS A 777 -87.29 -11.69 3.86
C LYS A 777 -87.79 -10.25 3.56
N ASP A 778 -86.89 -9.29 3.47
CA ASP A 778 -87.16 -7.88 3.11
C ASP A 778 -87.02 -7.68 1.60
N VAL A 779 -88.16 -7.84 0.89
CA VAL A 779 -88.22 -7.77 -0.59
C VAL A 779 -87.82 -6.39 -1.14
N PRO A 780 -88.28 -5.25 -0.58
CA PRO A 780 -87.83 -3.93 -1.03
C PRO A 780 -86.31 -3.72 -0.91
N LYS A 781 -85.70 -4.05 0.24
CA LYS A 781 -84.25 -3.89 0.41
C LYS A 781 -83.44 -4.85 -0.45
N ALA A 782 -83.92 -6.08 -0.64
CA ALA A 782 -83.31 -7.01 -1.57
C ALA A 782 -83.35 -6.46 -3.02
N ALA A 783 -84.46 -5.86 -3.43
CA ALA A 783 -84.60 -5.26 -4.75
C ALA A 783 -83.67 -4.06 -4.94
N GLU A 784 -83.48 -3.23 -3.90
CA GLU A 784 -82.51 -2.15 -3.92
C GLU A 784 -81.08 -2.68 -4.05
N ALA A 785 -80.69 -3.67 -3.26
CA ALA A 785 -79.36 -4.26 -3.30
C ALA A 785 -79.03 -4.89 -4.67
N PHE A 786 -79.96 -5.64 -5.28
CA PHE A 786 -79.78 -6.17 -6.63
C PHE A 786 -79.67 -5.05 -7.68
N ASN A 787 -80.43 -3.97 -7.52
CA ASN A 787 -80.32 -2.81 -8.40
C ASN A 787 -78.96 -2.11 -8.30
N ARG A 788 -78.42 -1.95 -7.08
CA ARG A 788 -77.08 -1.40 -6.88
C ARG A 788 -76.01 -2.28 -7.52
N ALA A 789 -76.16 -3.61 -7.46
CA ALA A 789 -75.25 -4.53 -8.17
C ALA A 789 -75.27 -4.30 -9.69
N LEU A 790 -76.46 -4.04 -10.27
CA LEU A 790 -76.64 -3.76 -11.70
C LEU A 790 -76.23 -2.34 -12.11
N ASP A 791 -76.28 -1.38 -11.19
CA ASP A 791 -75.77 -0.02 -11.43
C ASP A 791 -74.25 -0.01 -11.54
N VAL A 792 -73.56 -0.87 -10.77
CA VAL A 792 -72.11 -1.07 -10.87
C VAL A 792 -71.74 -1.79 -12.16
N ASP A 793 -72.44 -2.89 -12.48
CA ASP A 793 -72.24 -3.61 -13.72
C ASP A 793 -73.56 -4.13 -14.30
N TYR A 794 -74.04 -3.43 -15.32
CA TYR A 794 -75.26 -3.79 -16.03
C TYR A 794 -75.16 -5.14 -16.76
N ARG A 795 -73.95 -5.68 -16.97
CA ARG A 795 -73.74 -7.01 -17.58
C ARG A 795 -73.89 -8.13 -16.57
N PHE A 796 -74.13 -7.82 -15.30
CA PHE A 796 -74.26 -8.82 -14.24
C PHE A 796 -75.65 -9.47 -14.22
N ILE A 797 -75.90 -10.33 -15.22
CA ILE A 797 -77.20 -10.96 -15.49
C ILE A 797 -77.74 -11.73 -14.26
N GLN A 798 -76.86 -12.30 -13.44
CA GLN A 798 -77.25 -13.01 -12.21
C GLN A 798 -78.08 -12.13 -11.27
N ALA A 799 -77.70 -10.87 -11.08
CA ALA A 799 -78.46 -9.94 -10.23
C ALA A 799 -79.82 -9.57 -10.85
N PHE A 800 -79.90 -9.40 -12.17
CA PHE A 800 -81.17 -9.11 -12.84
C PHE A 800 -82.11 -10.31 -12.83
N GLY A 801 -81.60 -11.52 -13.08
CA GLY A 801 -82.38 -12.75 -12.98
C GLY A 801 -82.89 -13.02 -11.56
N ALA A 802 -82.07 -12.78 -10.54
CA ALA A 802 -82.49 -12.88 -9.14
C ALA A 802 -83.58 -11.86 -8.79
N LEU A 803 -83.45 -10.62 -9.29
CA LEU A 803 -84.42 -9.55 -9.12
C LEU A 803 -85.75 -9.86 -9.83
N GLU A 804 -85.70 -10.28 -11.09
CA GLU A 804 -86.86 -10.63 -11.90
C GLU A 804 -87.63 -11.80 -11.30
N ALA A 805 -86.92 -12.88 -10.92
CA ALA A 805 -87.51 -14.04 -10.28
C ALA A 805 -88.17 -13.68 -8.94
N MET A 806 -87.50 -12.85 -8.12
CA MET A 806 -88.01 -12.42 -6.83
C MET A 806 -89.26 -11.54 -6.97
N LEU A 807 -89.24 -10.53 -7.85
CA LEU A 807 -90.37 -9.63 -8.06
C LEU A 807 -91.56 -10.32 -8.74
N GLY A 808 -91.29 -11.24 -9.67
CA GLY A 808 -92.30 -12.09 -10.29
C GLY A 808 -92.97 -13.03 -9.29
N ALA A 809 -92.18 -13.72 -8.45
CA ALA A 809 -92.70 -14.61 -7.41
C ALA A 809 -93.50 -13.86 -6.33
N SER A 810 -93.04 -12.66 -5.94
CA SER A 810 -93.71 -11.79 -4.96
C SER A 810 -94.87 -10.97 -5.55
N ARG A 811 -95.15 -11.10 -6.86
CA ARG A 811 -96.23 -10.41 -7.59
C ARG A 811 -96.15 -8.88 -7.54
N GLN A 812 -94.94 -8.33 -7.45
CA GLN A 812 -94.69 -6.89 -7.44
C GLN A 812 -94.52 -6.35 -8.87
N TRP A 813 -95.60 -6.37 -9.64
CA TRP A 813 -95.59 -6.09 -11.09
C TRP A 813 -95.16 -4.67 -11.45
N GLU A 814 -95.53 -3.68 -10.63
CA GLU A 814 -95.15 -2.27 -10.86
C GLU A 814 -93.64 -2.07 -10.69
N LEU A 815 -93.05 -2.69 -9.66
CA LEU A 815 -91.61 -2.67 -9.46
C LEU A 815 -90.90 -3.45 -10.57
N LEU A 816 -91.47 -4.55 -11.05
CA LEU A 816 -90.92 -5.30 -12.17
C LEU A 816 -90.86 -4.46 -13.46
N GLU A 817 -91.96 -3.76 -13.82
CA GLU A 817 -92.00 -2.85 -14.98
C GLU A 817 -90.95 -1.74 -14.86
N GLN A 818 -90.85 -1.08 -13.69
CA GLN A 818 -89.85 -0.05 -13.42
C GLN A 818 -88.41 -0.57 -13.58
N ASN A 819 -88.17 -1.81 -13.16
CA ASN A 819 -86.85 -2.44 -13.25
C ASN A 819 -86.47 -2.85 -14.68
N TYR A 820 -87.43 -3.28 -15.52
CA TYR A 820 -87.16 -3.45 -16.96
C TYR A 820 -86.79 -2.12 -17.62
N HIS A 821 -87.51 -1.04 -17.33
CA HIS A 821 -87.18 0.29 -17.85
C HIS A 821 -85.79 0.75 -17.38
N ARG A 822 -85.47 0.61 -16.09
CA ARG A 822 -84.13 0.90 -15.56
C ARG A 822 -83.05 0.08 -16.24
N MET A 823 -83.27 -1.22 -16.44
CA MET A 823 -82.31 -2.10 -17.11
C MET A 823 -82.06 -1.70 -18.57
N ILE A 824 -83.13 -1.32 -19.29
CA ILE A 824 -83.02 -0.78 -20.65
C ILE A 824 -82.25 0.54 -20.68
N GLN A 825 -82.44 1.40 -19.67
CA GLN A 825 -81.70 2.68 -19.53
C GLN A 825 -80.21 2.47 -19.20
N ARG A 826 -79.87 1.44 -18.42
CA ARG A 826 -78.48 1.09 -18.08
C ARG A 826 -77.67 0.65 -19.30
N LEU A 827 -78.31 0.05 -20.30
CA LEU A 827 -77.63 -0.42 -21.50
C LEU A 827 -77.24 0.74 -22.44
N PRO A 828 -75.94 0.90 -22.79
CA PRO A 828 -75.51 1.93 -23.74
C PRO A 828 -76.17 1.73 -25.11
N LYS A 829 -76.29 2.80 -25.91
CA LYS A 829 -76.81 2.72 -27.28
C LYS A 829 -75.68 2.40 -28.27
N SER A 830 -75.08 1.22 -28.16
CA SER A 830 -74.00 0.75 -29.06
C SER A 830 -74.46 -0.47 -29.90
N PRO A 831 -73.76 -0.82 -30.99
CA PRO A 831 -74.06 -2.01 -31.78
C PRO A 831 -74.00 -3.31 -30.94
N GLU A 832 -73.08 -3.37 -29.98
CA GLU A 832 -72.84 -4.55 -29.11
C GLU A 832 -74.02 -4.84 -28.18
N THR A 833 -74.62 -3.79 -27.60
CA THR A 833 -75.75 -3.90 -26.67
C THR A 833 -77.10 -3.79 -27.38
N HIS A 834 -77.10 -3.56 -28.70
CA HIS A 834 -78.31 -3.36 -29.48
C HIS A 834 -79.23 -4.58 -29.40
N VAL A 835 -78.69 -5.79 -29.59
CA VAL A 835 -79.48 -7.03 -29.49
C VAL A 835 -80.05 -7.20 -28.08
N ALA A 836 -79.25 -6.99 -27.04
CA ALA A 836 -79.69 -7.10 -25.64
C ALA A 836 -80.77 -6.06 -25.27
N ARG A 837 -80.71 -4.86 -25.84
CA ARG A 837 -81.79 -3.86 -25.69
C ARG A 837 -83.05 -4.31 -26.39
N MET A 838 -82.94 -4.86 -27.60
CA MET A 838 -84.10 -5.35 -28.35
C MET A 838 -84.74 -6.57 -27.69
N THR A 839 -83.96 -7.46 -27.06
CA THR A 839 -84.52 -8.58 -26.28
C THR A 839 -85.23 -8.12 -25.02
N LEU A 840 -84.72 -7.11 -24.30
CA LEU A 840 -85.43 -6.51 -23.17
C LEU A 840 -86.70 -5.77 -23.60
N PHE A 841 -86.67 -5.05 -24.73
CA PHE A 841 -87.88 -4.49 -25.31
C PHE A 841 -88.86 -5.58 -25.73
N LYS A 842 -88.41 -6.69 -26.31
CA LYS A 842 -89.26 -7.83 -26.62
C LYS A 842 -89.90 -8.41 -25.35
N ALA A 843 -89.14 -8.64 -24.28
CA ALA A 843 -89.66 -9.11 -22.99
C ALA A 843 -90.65 -8.10 -22.37
N LEU A 844 -90.39 -6.80 -22.48
CA LEU A 844 -91.32 -5.74 -22.08
C LEU A 844 -92.60 -5.74 -22.94
N GLY A 845 -92.48 -6.02 -24.24
CA GLY A 845 -93.59 -6.16 -25.17
C GLY A 845 -94.46 -7.38 -24.85
N GLU A 846 -93.83 -8.51 -24.53
CA GLU A 846 -94.49 -9.72 -24.02
C GLU A 846 -95.18 -9.47 -22.67
N TYR A 847 -94.55 -8.68 -21.79
CA TYR A 847 -95.18 -8.22 -20.54
C TYR A 847 -96.43 -7.36 -20.81
N TYR A 848 -96.36 -6.39 -21.72
CA TYR A 848 -97.52 -5.57 -22.07
C TYR A 848 -98.63 -6.37 -22.74
N GLU A 849 -98.29 -7.37 -23.54
CA GLU A 849 -99.27 -8.24 -24.21
C GLU A 849 -99.95 -9.18 -23.21
N ASN A 850 -99.16 -9.90 -22.41
CA ASN A 850 -99.65 -11.00 -21.59
C ASN A 850 -100.17 -10.55 -20.21
N VAL A 851 -99.51 -9.57 -19.59
CA VAL A 851 -99.84 -9.11 -18.23
C VAL A 851 -100.75 -7.89 -18.28
N LYS A 852 -100.35 -6.82 -18.99
CA LYS A 852 -101.10 -5.56 -19.04
C LYS A 852 -102.24 -5.54 -20.07
N LYS A 853 -102.16 -6.42 -21.08
CA LYS A 853 -103.07 -6.50 -22.24
C LYS A 853 -103.22 -5.17 -23.02
N ASP A 854 -102.14 -4.40 -23.10
CA ASP A 854 -102.10 -3.09 -23.75
C ASP A 854 -101.64 -3.21 -25.21
N LYS A 855 -102.60 -3.28 -26.13
CA LYS A 855 -102.34 -3.47 -27.57
C LYS A 855 -101.55 -2.33 -28.20
N GLU A 856 -101.73 -1.09 -27.73
CA GLU A 856 -101.02 0.06 -28.31
C GLU A 856 -99.56 0.07 -27.86
N ALA A 857 -99.31 -0.16 -26.58
CA ALA A 857 -97.95 -0.28 -26.04
C ALA A 857 -97.19 -1.47 -26.65
N THR A 858 -97.84 -2.63 -26.78
CA THR A 858 -97.25 -3.80 -27.47
C THR A 858 -96.84 -3.44 -28.89
N ARG A 859 -97.72 -2.82 -29.68
CA ARG A 859 -97.38 -2.41 -31.06
C ARG A 859 -96.20 -1.45 -31.12
N GLN A 860 -96.18 -0.42 -30.27
CA GLN A 860 -95.08 0.56 -30.25
C GLN A 860 -93.74 -0.09 -29.91
N VAL A 861 -93.74 -1.01 -28.95
CA VAL A 861 -92.53 -1.77 -28.57
C VAL A 861 -92.09 -2.68 -29.72
N TYR A 862 -92.99 -3.47 -30.30
CA TYR A 862 -92.66 -4.35 -31.43
C TYR A 862 -92.26 -3.58 -32.69
N GLN A 863 -92.72 -2.35 -32.89
CA GLN A 863 -92.24 -1.47 -33.95
C GLN A 863 -90.75 -1.12 -33.77
N VAL A 864 -90.33 -0.84 -32.54
CA VAL A 864 -88.93 -0.57 -32.21
C VAL A 864 -88.10 -1.84 -32.37
N VAL A 865 -88.59 -2.99 -31.88
CA VAL A 865 -87.89 -4.28 -32.00
C VAL A 865 -87.78 -4.72 -33.46
N ALA A 866 -88.81 -4.60 -34.28
CA ALA A 866 -88.79 -4.98 -35.70
C ALA A 866 -87.83 -4.11 -36.54
N LYS A 867 -87.74 -2.81 -36.25
CA LYS A 867 -86.72 -1.94 -36.86
C LYS A 867 -85.32 -2.27 -36.39
N GLY A 868 -85.17 -2.66 -35.12
CA GLY A 868 -83.88 -2.99 -34.52
C GLY A 868 -83.34 -4.36 -34.90
N LEU A 869 -84.21 -5.35 -35.08
CA LEU A 869 -83.89 -6.74 -35.45
C LEU A 869 -84.54 -7.07 -36.81
N PRO A 870 -84.04 -6.50 -37.91
CA PRO A 870 -84.59 -6.75 -39.25
C PRO A 870 -84.30 -8.17 -39.76
N GLU A 871 -83.54 -8.97 -38.99
CA GLU A 871 -83.23 -10.36 -39.32
C GLU A 871 -83.97 -11.38 -38.43
N ASP A 872 -84.72 -10.94 -37.41
CA ASP A 872 -85.54 -11.83 -36.60
C ASP A 872 -86.90 -12.03 -37.26
N ALA A 873 -87.08 -13.18 -37.90
CA ALA A 873 -88.31 -13.52 -38.58
C ALA A 873 -89.53 -13.45 -37.65
N ALA A 874 -89.44 -14.00 -36.43
CA ALA A 874 -90.59 -14.04 -35.51
C ALA A 874 -91.06 -12.64 -35.10
N VAL A 875 -90.11 -11.71 -34.88
CA VAL A 875 -90.42 -10.31 -34.60
C VAL A 875 -91.07 -9.64 -35.81
N LEU A 876 -90.52 -9.85 -37.01
CA LEU A 876 -91.05 -9.28 -38.25
C LEU A 876 -92.44 -9.80 -38.58
N GLU A 877 -92.68 -11.10 -38.42
CA GLU A 877 -94.01 -11.71 -38.58
C GLU A 877 -95.00 -11.11 -37.59
N LYS A 878 -94.64 -11.04 -36.31
CA LYS A 878 -95.52 -10.49 -35.27
C LYS A 878 -95.81 -9.01 -35.51
N TYR A 879 -94.81 -8.23 -35.92
CA TYR A 879 -95.01 -6.84 -36.32
C TYR A 879 -95.91 -6.73 -37.56
N ALA A 880 -95.71 -7.58 -38.57
CA ALA A 880 -96.53 -7.61 -39.79
C ALA A 880 -97.99 -7.99 -39.51
N GLU A 881 -98.23 -8.92 -38.57
CA GLU A 881 -99.58 -9.25 -38.07
C GLU A 881 -100.21 -8.01 -37.43
N LEU A 882 -99.54 -7.41 -36.44
CA LEU A 882 -100.03 -6.23 -35.70
C LEU A 882 -100.32 -5.02 -36.60
N VAL A 883 -99.57 -4.87 -37.69
CA VAL A 883 -99.76 -3.76 -38.65
C VAL A 883 -100.79 -4.09 -39.74
N SER A 884 -100.95 -5.36 -40.14
CA SER A 884 -101.92 -5.77 -41.16
C SER A 884 -103.38 -5.66 -40.71
N GLU A 885 -103.63 -5.65 -39.40
CA GLU A 885 -104.94 -5.35 -38.83
C GLU A 885 -105.35 -3.86 -38.97
N GLN A 886 -104.44 -2.97 -39.40
CA GLN A 886 -104.72 -1.53 -39.53
C GLN A 886 -105.08 -1.12 -40.96
N PRO A 887 -106.14 -0.32 -41.15
CA PRO A 887 -106.45 0.27 -42.45
C PRO A 887 -105.27 1.10 -42.99
N GLY A 888 -104.74 0.72 -44.16
CA GLY A 888 -103.60 1.40 -44.80
C GLY A 888 -102.21 0.83 -44.45
N GLY A 889 -102.12 -0.14 -43.54
CA GLY A 889 -100.87 -0.82 -43.16
C GLY A 889 -100.39 -1.89 -44.14
N GLU A 890 -101.14 -2.16 -45.20
CA GLU A 890 -100.90 -3.26 -46.16
C GLU A 890 -99.48 -3.21 -46.76
N LYS A 891 -98.99 -2.01 -47.10
CA LYS A 891 -97.64 -1.84 -47.67
C LYS A 891 -96.55 -2.20 -46.67
N GLU A 892 -96.66 -1.71 -45.42
CA GLU A 892 -95.70 -2.02 -44.36
C GLU A 892 -95.74 -3.50 -43.98
N ALA A 893 -96.93 -4.10 -43.94
CA ALA A 893 -97.10 -5.53 -43.70
C ALA A 893 -96.47 -6.36 -44.83
N ILE A 894 -96.71 -6.02 -46.11
CA ILE A 894 -96.09 -6.71 -47.25
C ILE A 894 -94.56 -6.62 -47.17
N GLU A 895 -94.01 -5.44 -46.86
CA GLU A 895 -92.57 -5.28 -46.71
C GLU A 895 -92.00 -6.10 -45.55
N ALA A 896 -92.67 -6.11 -44.40
CA ALA A 896 -92.26 -6.89 -43.24
C ALA A 896 -92.33 -8.40 -43.51
N TRP A 897 -93.40 -8.89 -44.15
CA TRP A 897 -93.52 -10.28 -44.59
C TRP A 897 -92.48 -10.65 -45.64
N ARG A 898 -92.19 -9.78 -46.61
CA ARG A 898 -91.13 -10.02 -47.62
C ARG A 898 -89.75 -10.13 -46.97
N LYS A 899 -89.46 -9.29 -45.97
CA LYS A 899 -88.20 -9.36 -45.20
C LYS A 899 -88.13 -10.61 -44.32
N ALA A 900 -89.26 -11.04 -43.75
CA ALA A 900 -89.32 -12.26 -42.96
C ALA A 900 -89.14 -13.53 -43.82
N LEU A 901 -89.52 -13.51 -45.10
CA LEU A 901 -89.55 -14.68 -45.97
C LEU A 901 -88.24 -15.49 -46.05
N PRO A 902 -87.05 -14.89 -46.30
CA PRO A 902 -85.81 -15.65 -46.34
C PRO A 902 -85.35 -16.16 -44.96
N LEU A 903 -85.98 -15.70 -43.87
CA LEU A 903 -85.50 -15.89 -42.50
C LEU A 903 -86.45 -16.75 -41.66
N THR A 904 -87.68 -16.97 -42.13
CA THR A 904 -88.71 -17.70 -41.38
C THR A 904 -88.51 -19.21 -41.46
N ALA A 905 -88.83 -19.90 -40.36
CA ALA A 905 -88.97 -21.36 -40.35
C ALA A 905 -90.31 -21.83 -40.95
N ALA A 906 -91.26 -20.91 -41.15
CA ALA A 906 -92.57 -21.17 -41.74
C ALA A 906 -92.76 -20.38 -43.05
N PRO A 907 -91.93 -20.64 -44.08
CA PRO A 907 -92.01 -19.92 -45.35
C PRO A 907 -93.40 -20.04 -45.99
N GLN A 908 -94.11 -21.15 -45.76
CA GLN A 908 -95.47 -21.33 -46.25
C GLN A 908 -96.41 -20.24 -45.74
N LYS A 909 -96.42 -20.01 -44.42
CA LYS A 909 -97.24 -18.97 -43.79
C LYS A 909 -96.95 -17.60 -44.41
N VAL A 910 -95.67 -17.27 -44.55
CA VAL A 910 -95.23 -15.98 -45.09
C VAL A 910 -95.58 -15.83 -46.56
N VAL A 911 -95.33 -16.84 -47.40
CA VAL A 911 -95.66 -16.81 -48.83
C VAL A 911 -97.17 -16.76 -49.04
N SER A 912 -97.96 -17.47 -48.24
CA SER A 912 -99.42 -17.39 -48.29
C SER A 912 -99.94 -16.00 -47.92
N GLN A 913 -99.44 -15.41 -46.83
CA GLN A 913 -99.80 -14.03 -46.47
C GLN A 913 -99.34 -13.04 -47.55
N LEU A 914 -98.18 -13.26 -48.17
CA LEU A 914 -97.72 -12.45 -49.29
C LEU A 914 -98.58 -12.62 -50.54
N ALA A 915 -98.95 -13.84 -50.92
CA ALA A 915 -99.82 -14.10 -52.07
C ALA A 915 -101.17 -13.40 -51.89
N ARG A 916 -101.75 -13.50 -50.68
CA ARG A 916 -103.00 -12.83 -50.31
C ARG A 916 -102.87 -11.32 -50.33
N LEU A 917 -101.88 -10.76 -49.61
CA LEU A 917 -101.68 -9.31 -49.53
C LEU A 917 -101.30 -8.71 -50.89
N LEU A 918 -100.52 -9.40 -51.73
CA LEU A 918 -100.17 -8.96 -53.09
C LEU A 918 -101.35 -9.03 -54.04
N ALA A 919 -102.21 -10.04 -53.93
CA ALA A 919 -103.46 -10.11 -54.67
C ALA A 919 -104.41 -8.97 -54.27
N MET A 920 -104.52 -8.67 -52.97
CA MET A 920 -105.27 -7.50 -52.47
C MET A 920 -104.67 -6.18 -52.98
N ALA A 921 -103.35 -6.09 -53.03
CA ALA A 921 -102.61 -4.94 -53.59
C ALA A 921 -102.60 -4.90 -55.14
N LYS A 922 -103.19 -5.89 -55.81
CA LYS A 922 -103.31 -6.03 -57.28
C LYS A 922 -101.98 -6.25 -58.05
N ASP A 923 -100.94 -6.81 -57.41
CA ASP A 923 -99.68 -7.22 -58.06
C ASP A 923 -99.76 -8.70 -58.51
N TYR A 924 -100.27 -8.92 -59.73
CA TYR A 924 -100.58 -10.27 -60.22
C TYR A 924 -99.36 -11.12 -60.57
N ASP A 925 -98.27 -10.51 -61.06
CA ASP A 925 -97.02 -11.23 -61.34
C ASP A 925 -96.37 -11.67 -60.03
N GLY A 926 -96.30 -10.76 -59.05
CA GLY A 926 -95.83 -11.08 -57.71
C GLY A 926 -96.68 -12.13 -57.02
N ALA A 927 -98.01 -12.03 -57.13
CA ALA A 927 -98.93 -13.03 -56.59
C ALA A 927 -98.80 -14.38 -57.30
N PHE A 928 -98.59 -14.41 -58.62
CA PHE A 928 -98.36 -15.65 -59.36
C PHE A 928 -97.07 -16.33 -58.95
N VAL A 929 -95.98 -15.56 -58.84
CA VAL A 929 -94.69 -16.09 -58.42
C VAL A 929 -94.78 -16.58 -56.98
N ALA A 930 -95.37 -15.80 -56.07
CA ALA A 930 -95.59 -16.23 -54.69
C ALA A 930 -96.42 -17.53 -54.63
N ALA A 931 -97.50 -17.62 -55.41
CA ALA A 931 -98.32 -18.82 -55.49
C ALA A 931 -97.57 -20.01 -56.13
N GLN A 932 -96.73 -19.79 -57.15
CA GLN A 932 -95.89 -20.82 -57.78
C GLN A 932 -94.83 -21.34 -56.80
N VAL A 933 -94.22 -20.44 -56.04
CA VAL A 933 -93.27 -20.77 -54.97
C VAL A 933 -93.99 -21.56 -53.88
N ALA A 934 -95.16 -21.13 -53.44
CA ALA A 934 -95.98 -21.89 -52.50
C ALA A 934 -96.29 -23.30 -53.01
N ALA A 935 -96.60 -23.44 -54.30
CA ALA A 935 -97.01 -24.71 -54.89
C ALA A 935 -95.91 -25.70 -55.22
N HIS A 936 -94.77 -25.24 -55.68
CA HIS A 936 -93.74 -26.13 -56.22
C HIS A 936 -92.48 -26.19 -55.36
N LEU A 937 -92.21 -25.16 -54.57
CA LEU A 937 -91.02 -25.08 -53.73
C LEU A 937 -91.33 -25.29 -52.25
N VAL A 938 -92.46 -24.78 -51.78
CA VAL A 938 -92.83 -24.85 -50.34
C VAL A 938 -93.85 -25.95 -50.05
N GLY A 939 -94.58 -26.43 -51.07
CA GLY A 939 -95.13 -27.80 -51.11
C GLY A 939 -96.62 -27.98 -50.82
N GLU A 940 -97.35 -26.95 -50.36
CA GLU A 940 -98.78 -27.08 -50.07
C GLU A 940 -99.58 -25.81 -50.42
N VAL A 941 -100.47 -25.93 -51.41
CA VAL A 941 -101.23 -24.81 -51.98
C VAL A 941 -102.58 -24.65 -51.30
N GLY A 942 -102.83 -23.50 -50.68
CA GLY A 942 -104.14 -23.10 -50.18
C GLY A 942 -105.15 -22.79 -51.30
N ALA A 943 -106.41 -22.59 -50.94
CA ALA A 943 -107.48 -22.37 -51.92
C ALA A 943 -107.24 -21.10 -52.75
N GLU A 944 -106.75 -20.03 -52.12
CA GLU A 944 -106.47 -18.74 -52.77
C GLU A 944 -105.30 -18.85 -53.76
N GLU A 945 -104.21 -19.53 -53.38
CA GLU A 945 -103.04 -19.70 -54.24
C GLU A 945 -103.33 -20.64 -55.43
N ARG A 946 -104.16 -21.69 -55.25
CA ARG A 946 -104.63 -22.54 -56.37
C ARG A 946 -105.43 -21.72 -57.37
N GLU A 947 -106.27 -20.82 -56.87
CA GLU A 947 -107.04 -19.94 -57.72
C GLU A 947 -106.12 -19.03 -58.55
N ILE A 948 -105.11 -18.42 -57.91
CA ILE A 948 -104.09 -17.60 -58.57
C ILE A 948 -103.35 -18.40 -59.67
N LEU A 949 -102.92 -19.63 -59.37
CA LEU A 949 -102.15 -20.47 -60.30
C LEU A 949 -102.94 -20.98 -61.51
N SER A 950 -104.18 -21.39 -61.28
CA SER A 950 -105.06 -21.91 -62.33
C SER A 950 -105.28 -20.87 -63.44
N LYS A 951 -105.37 -19.60 -63.05
CA LYS A 951 -105.59 -18.47 -63.98
C LYS A 951 -104.34 -18.15 -64.81
N LEU A 952 -103.14 -18.51 -64.36
CA LEU A 952 -101.89 -17.95 -64.89
C LEU A 952 -100.91 -19.00 -65.52
N THR A 953 -101.09 -20.31 -65.33
CA THR A 953 -100.13 -21.39 -65.75
C THR A 953 -100.01 -21.66 -67.26
N ARG A 954 -101.04 -21.39 -68.08
CA ARG A 954 -101.07 -21.77 -69.52
C ARG A 954 -99.96 -21.12 -70.37
N HIS A 955 -99.26 -20.13 -69.83
CA HIS A 955 -98.37 -19.25 -70.58
C HIS A 955 -96.87 -19.69 -70.58
N ALA A 956 -96.46 -20.90 -70.13
CA ALA A 956 -95.05 -21.19 -69.72
C ALA A 956 -94.18 -22.37 -70.33
N ARG A 957 -94.57 -23.27 -71.27
CA ARG A 957 -94.03 -24.68 -71.38
C ARG A 957 -93.16 -25.21 -72.60
N LEU A 958 -92.25 -24.49 -73.31
CA LEU A 958 -91.76 -24.89 -74.68
C LEU A 958 -90.23 -25.22 -75.00
N ARG A 959 -89.22 -25.37 -74.09
CA ARG A 959 -87.76 -25.54 -74.47
C ARG A 959 -86.86 -26.33 -73.46
N GLU A 960 -86.17 -27.45 -73.79
CA GLU A 960 -85.41 -28.25 -72.76
C GLU A 960 -84.07 -29.07 -73.05
N GLN A 961 -83.36 -29.09 -74.21
CA GLN A 961 -82.05 -29.86 -74.35
C GLN A 961 -80.76 -28.99 -74.54
N ALA A 962 -79.65 -29.36 -73.87
CA ALA A 962 -78.38 -28.59 -73.80
C ALA A 962 -77.29 -29.04 -74.80
N SER A 963 -76.54 -28.08 -75.38
CA SER A 963 -75.70 -28.30 -76.57
C SER A 963 -74.17 -28.17 -76.41
N ARG A 964 -73.64 -27.80 -75.22
CA ARG A 964 -72.19 -27.63 -74.96
C ARG A 964 -71.83 -27.67 -73.47
N ALA A 965 -70.57 -28.00 -73.16
CA ALA A 965 -70.01 -27.95 -71.80
C ALA A 965 -69.85 -26.50 -71.29
N LEU A 966 -69.83 -26.33 -69.96
CA LEU A 966 -69.64 -25.04 -69.29
C LEU A 966 -68.17 -24.63 -69.30
N THR A 967 -67.87 -23.48 -69.89
CA THR A 967 -66.52 -22.89 -69.83
C THR A 967 -66.18 -22.45 -68.40
N ASN A 968 -64.90 -22.45 -68.02
CA ASN A 968 -64.42 -21.95 -66.71
C ASN A 968 -64.99 -20.57 -66.36
N ARG A 969 -65.17 -19.68 -67.34
CA ARG A 969 -65.76 -18.37 -67.11
C ARG A 969 -67.21 -18.43 -66.60
N MET A 970 -68.03 -19.34 -67.14
CA MET A 970 -69.43 -19.49 -66.71
C MET A 970 -69.53 -20.06 -65.30
N TRP A 971 -68.60 -20.96 -64.94
CA TRP A 971 -68.44 -21.41 -63.56
C TRP A 971 -68.20 -20.24 -62.62
N THR A 972 -67.23 -19.39 -62.96
CA THR A 972 -66.86 -18.26 -62.12
C THR A 972 -67.94 -17.20 -62.06
N GLU A 973 -68.68 -16.90 -63.13
CA GLU A 973 -69.61 -15.76 -63.15
C GLU A 973 -71.04 -16.08 -62.70
N LEU A 974 -71.52 -17.29 -62.93
CA LEU A 974 -72.94 -17.63 -62.75
C LEU A 974 -73.20 -18.63 -61.63
N LEU A 975 -72.23 -19.49 -61.32
CA LEU A 975 -72.43 -20.60 -60.37
C LEU A 975 -71.66 -20.40 -59.06
N PHE A 976 -70.43 -19.88 -59.10
CA PHE A 976 -69.66 -19.69 -57.88
C PHE A 976 -70.31 -18.64 -56.98
N HIS A 977 -70.39 -18.92 -55.69
CA HIS A 977 -70.80 -17.90 -54.74
C HIS A 977 -69.80 -16.73 -54.78
N PRO A 978 -70.22 -15.45 -54.72
CA PRO A 978 -69.32 -14.30 -54.88
C PRO A 978 -68.10 -14.34 -53.94
N LYS A 979 -68.25 -14.93 -52.74
CA LYS A 979 -67.21 -15.05 -51.72
C LYS A 979 -66.03 -15.98 -52.08
N VAL A 980 -66.18 -16.90 -53.04
CA VAL A 980 -65.13 -17.87 -53.43
C VAL A 980 -64.44 -17.56 -54.75
N ARG A 981 -64.86 -16.49 -55.44
CA ARG A 981 -64.25 -16.00 -56.67
C ARG A 981 -63.02 -15.14 -56.30
N GLY A 982 -61.84 -15.72 -56.17
CA GLY A 982 -60.63 -14.97 -55.81
C GLY A 982 -59.41 -15.83 -55.47
N PRO A 983 -58.26 -15.19 -55.16
CA PRO A 983 -56.97 -15.86 -55.02
C PRO A 983 -56.97 -16.94 -53.95
N MET A 984 -57.80 -16.83 -52.91
CA MET A 984 -57.90 -17.87 -51.88
C MET A 984 -58.50 -19.17 -52.43
N GLY A 985 -59.52 -19.08 -53.29
CA GLY A 985 -60.10 -20.25 -53.96
C GLY A 985 -59.10 -20.89 -54.93
N GLU A 986 -58.31 -20.07 -55.63
CA GLU A 986 -57.24 -20.55 -56.52
C GLU A 986 -56.08 -21.18 -55.74
N ILE A 987 -55.69 -20.60 -54.60
CA ILE A 987 -54.66 -21.15 -53.70
C ILE A 987 -55.13 -22.49 -53.13
N LEU A 988 -56.39 -22.61 -52.69
CA LEU A 988 -56.91 -23.88 -52.19
C LEU A 988 -56.95 -24.95 -53.29
N ALA A 989 -57.30 -24.57 -54.52
CA ALA A 989 -57.21 -25.48 -55.66
C ALA A 989 -55.77 -25.92 -55.94
N LEU A 990 -54.80 -25.01 -55.88
CA LEU A 990 -53.36 -25.29 -56.05
C LEU A 990 -52.77 -26.14 -54.91
N VAL A 991 -53.17 -25.87 -53.67
CA VAL A 991 -52.77 -26.64 -52.49
C VAL A 991 -53.31 -28.06 -52.59
N TYR A 992 -54.57 -28.24 -53.01
CA TYR A 992 -55.12 -29.56 -53.27
C TYR A 992 -54.35 -30.28 -54.39
N ASP A 993 -54.06 -29.60 -55.50
CA ASP A 993 -53.31 -30.18 -56.63
C ASP A 993 -51.89 -30.62 -56.23
N LYS A 994 -51.17 -29.83 -55.42
CA LYS A 994 -49.77 -30.11 -55.06
C LYS A 994 -49.56 -30.96 -53.82
N LEU A 995 -50.41 -30.80 -52.81
CA LEU A 995 -50.26 -31.45 -51.52
C LEU A 995 -51.39 -32.43 -51.20
N GLY A 996 -52.50 -32.42 -51.95
CA GLY A 996 -53.66 -33.28 -51.69
C GLY A 996 -53.31 -34.78 -51.62
N ALA A 997 -52.35 -35.24 -52.43
CA ALA A 997 -51.87 -36.61 -52.37
C ALA A 997 -51.13 -36.96 -51.07
N GLN A 998 -50.50 -35.99 -50.39
CA GLN A 998 -49.85 -36.20 -49.08
C GLN A 998 -50.87 -36.28 -47.94
N TYR A 999 -52.03 -35.65 -48.11
CA TYR A 999 -53.16 -35.73 -47.17
C TYR A 999 -54.11 -36.89 -47.47
N ALA A 1000 -53.92 -37.59 -48.59
CA ALA A 1000 -54.68 -38.79 -48.92
C ALA A 1000 -54.36 -39.93 -47.94
N ARG A 1001 -55.37 -40.40 -47.21
CA ARG A 1001 -55.21 -41.56 -46.32
C ARG A 1001 -55.14 -42.86 -47.12
N ARG A 1002 -54.29 -43.78 -46.67
CA ARG A 1002 -54.19 -45.12 -47.26
C ARG A 1002 -55.53 -45.88 -47.09
N HIS A 1003 -55.91 -46.70 -48.06
CA HIS A 1003 -57.18 -47.45 -48.05
C HIS A 1003 -57.41 -48.25 -46.75
N SER A 1004 -56.35 -48.82 -46.16
CA SER A 1004 -56.42 -49.54 -44.88
C SER A 1004 -56.89 -48.68 -43.71
N ALA A 1005 -56.56 -47.38 -43.70
CA ALA A 1005 -57.01 -46.44 -42.66
C ALA A 1005 -58.48 -46.04 -42.80
N LEU A 1006 -59.11 -46.34 -43.94
CA LEU A 1006 -60.53 -46.11 -44.20
C LEU A 1006 -61.34 -47.40 -44.18
N ALA A 1007 -60.73 -48.52 -43.76
CA ALA A 1007 -61.32 -49.86 -43.82
C ALA A 1007 -61.80 -50.25 -45.24
N ILE A 1008 -61.17 -49.70 -46.28
CA ILE A 1008 -61.44 -50.03 -47.68
C ILE A 1008 -60.41 -51.08 -48.13
N ASP A 1009 -60.90 -52.21 -48.63
CA ASP A 1009 -60.06 -53.18 -49.32
C ASP A 1009 -59.81 -52.67 -50.75
N ALA A 1010 -58.57 -52.29 -51.03
CA ALA A 1010 -58.15 -51.72 -52.31
C ALA A 1010 -58.45 -52.62 -53.52
N ARG A 1011 -58.63 -53.93 -53.33
CA ARG A 1011 -59.07 -54.87 -54.37
C ARG A 1011 -60.55 -55.23 -54.24
N GLY A 1012 -61.05 -55.41 -53.02
CA GLY A 1012 -62.42 -55.85 -52.77
C GLY A 1012 -63.47 -54.80 -53.12
N ASP A 1013 -63.21 -53.53 -52.80
CA ASP A 1013 -64.24 -52.48 -52.79
C ASP A 1013 -64.23 -51.59 -54.04
N ARG A 1014 -63.41 -51.90 -55.05
CA ARG A 1014 -63.28 -51.08 -56.26
C ARG A 1014 -64.49 -51.22 -57.19
N ILE A 1015 -65.03 -50.09 -57.65
CA ILE A 1015 -66.13 -50.01 -58.63
C ILE A 1015 -65.56 -49.68 -60.01
N ASP A 1016 -66.03 -50.40 -61.03
CA ASP A 1016 -65.76 -50.09 -62.42
C ASP A 1016 -66.66 -48.93 -62.90
N PRO A 1017 -66.12 -47.76 -63.30
CA PRO A 1017 -66.89 -46.62 -63.78
C PRO A 1017 -67.69 -46.89 -65.06
N ALA A 1018 -67.40 -47.98 -65.78
CA ALA A 1018 -68.18 -48.42 -66.95
C ALA A 1018 -69.50 -49.14 -66.58
N SER A 1019 -69.79 -49.32 -65.30
CA SER A 1019 -71.03 -49.90 -64.77
C SER A 1019 -72.30 -49.14 -65.24
N GLN A 1020 -73.39 -49.87 -65.53
CA GLN A 1020 -74.69 -49.33 -65.98
C GLN A 1020 -75.64 -48.90 -64.83
N GLU A 1021 -75.15 -48.72 -63.61
CA GLU A 1021 -75.99 -48.31 -62.48
C GLU A 1021 -76.51 -46.86 -62.64
N PHE A 1022 -77.82 -46.62 -62.40
CA PHE A 1022 -78.52 -45.35 -62.69
C PHE A 1022 -77.84 -44.11 -62.09
N ALA A 1023 -77.33 -44.22 -60.87
CA ALA A 1023 -76.64 -43.12 -60.20
C ALA A 1023 -75.32 -42.75 -60.90
N ILE A 1024 -74.64 -43.70 -61.54
CA ILE A 1024 -73.39 -43.45 -62.28
C ILE A 1024 -73.68 -42.70 -63.60
N GLY A 1025 -74.89 -42.83 -64.16
CA GLY A 1025 -75.30 -42.12 -65.38
C GLY A 1025 -75.37 -40.59 -65.22
N ALA A 1026 -75.84 -40.09 -64.09
CA ALA A 1026 -75.86 -38.65 -63.79
C ALA A 1026 -74.44 -38.09 -63.66
N PHE A 1027 -73.52 -38.85 -63.04
CA PHE A 1027 -72.10 -38.49 -63.00
C PHE A 1027 -71.50 -38.37 -64.40
N ARG A 1028 -71.99 -39.14 -65.38
CA ARG A 1028 -71.57 -39.00 -66.78
C ARG A 1028 -72.05 -37.69 -67.41
N HIS A 1029 -73.30 -37.29 -67.19
CA HIS A 1029 -73.86 -36.02 -67.69
C HIS A 1029 -73.17 -34.82 -67.05
N VAL A 1030 -73.02 -34.87 -65.73
CA VAL A 1030 -72.28 -33.87 -64.95
C VAL A 1030 -70.84 -33.82 -65.44
N ARG A 1031 -70.16 -34.96 -65.61
CA ARG A 1031 -68.82 -35.01 -66.21
C ARG A 1031 -68.79 -34.38 -67.61
N GLN A 1032 -69.77 -34.64 -68.47
CA GLN A 1032 -69.81 -34.05 -69.81
C GLN A 1032 -70.04 -32.54 -69.80
N ILE A 1033 -70.87 -32.03 -68.87
CA ILE A 1033 -71.13 -30.59 -68.76
C ILE A 1033 -69.95 -29.89 -68.07
N LEU A 1034 -69.27 -30.57 -67.14
CA LEU A 1034 -68.25 -30.00 -66.26
C LEU A 1034 -66.78 -30.37 -66.61
N ASP A 1035 -66.54 -31.28 -67.55
CA ASP A 1035 -65.23 -31.70 -68.09
C ASP A 1035 -64.19 -32.22 -67.05
N LEU A 1036 -64.55 -33.26 -66.27
CA LEU A 1036 -63.70 -33.80 -65.18
C LEU A 1036 -62.87 -35.06 -65.58
N GLU A 1037 -61.64 -35.18 -65.03
CA GLU A 1037 -60.73 -36.34 -65.17
C GLU A 1037 -61.27 -37.66 -64.54
N PRO A 1038 -60.87 -38.85 -65.04
CA PRO A 1038 -61.40 -40.12 -64.56
C PRO A 1038 -60.90 -40.46 -63.14
N VAL A 1039 -61.83 -40.47 -62.18
CA VAL A 1039 -61.55 -40.85 -60.78
C VAL A 1039 -61.82 -42.33 -60.55
N GLU A 1040 -60.95 -43.02 -59.80
CA GLU A 1040 -61.23 -44.38 -59.32
C GLU A 1040 -62.24 -44.34 -58.16
N LEU A 1041 -63.29 -45.15 -58.24
CA LEU A 1041 -64.35 -45.21 -57.23
C LEU A 1041 -64.21 -46.48 -56.39
N PHE A 1042 -64.27 -46.33 -55.07
CA PHE A 1042 -64.31 -47.44 -54.12
C PHE A 1042 -65.55 -47.32 -53.22
N SER A 1043 -66.34 -48.37 -53.09
CA SER A 1043 -67.49 -48.41 -52.19
C SER A 1043 -67.75 -49.83 -51.69
N PRO A 1044 -67.42 -50.12 -50.42
CA PRO A 1044 -67.79 -51.39 -49.80
C PRO A 1044 -69.30 -51.59 -49.82
N PHE A 1045 -70.10 -50.51 -49.74
CA PHE A 1045 -71.55 -50.57 -49.77
C PHE A 1045 -72.10 -50.99 -51.13
N LEU A 1046 -71.71 -50.35 -52.23
CA LEU A 1046 -72.21 -50.71 -53.56
C LEU A 1046 -71.69 -52.09 -54.00
N VAL A 1047 -70.45 -52.45 -53.63
CA VAL A 1047 -69.93 -53.81 -53.85
C VAL A 1047 -70.72 -54.83 -53.02
N ALA A 1048 -70.94 -54.60 -51.72
CA ALA A 1048 -71.75 -55.49 -50.89
C ALA A 1048 -73.22 -55.54 -51.33
N THR A 1049 -73.77 -54.46 -51.90
CA THR A 1049 -75.13 -54.43 -52.46
C THR A 1049 -75.20 -55.23 -53.77
N ARG A 1050 -74.16 -55.16 -54.61
CA ARG A 1050 -74.01 -56.03 -55.80
C ARG A 1050 -73.90 -57.50 -55.41
N ASP A 1051 -73.13 -57.82 -54.37
CA ASP A 1051 -72.94 -59.20 -53.91
C ASP A 1051 -74.17 -59.74 -53.14
N ARG A 1052 -74.91 -58.88 -52.41
CA ARG A 1052 -76.24 -59.19 -51.83
C ARG A 1052 -77.35 -59.33 -52.89
N LEU A 1053 -77.27 -58.59 -54.00
CA LEU A 1053 -78.21 -58.74 -55.13
C LEU A 1053 -77.94 -60.02 -55.94
N LYS A 1054 -76.73 -60.59 -55.88
CA LYS A 1054 -76.37 -61.90 -56.45
C LYS A 1054 -76.86 -63.11 -55.62
N SER A 1055 -77.28 -62.94 -54.35
CA SER A 1055 -77.65 -64.04 -53.43
C SER A 1055 -79.10 -63.99 -52.87
N ARG A 1056 -80.04 -63.39 -53.60
CA ARG A 1056 -81.45 -63.20 -53.19
C ARG A 1056 -82.23 -64.50 -52.84
N GLY A 1057 -82.66 -64.64 -51.58
CA GLY A 1057 -83.74 -65.55 -51.19
C GLY A 1057 -83.86 -65.83 -49.67
N GLN A 1058 -84.87 -65.23 -49.02
CA GLN A 1058 -85.47 -65.57 -47.71
C GLN A 1058 -84.73 -65.25 -46.39
N ALA A 1059 -85.32 -64.26 -45.70
CA ALA A 1059 -85.45 -64.00 -44.26
C ALA A 1059 -84.24 -63.60 -43.40
N GLY A 1060 -84.48 -62.53 -42.61
CA GLY A 1060 -83.78 -62.26 -41.36
C GLY A 1060 -82.72 -61.17 -41.45
N ALA A 1061 -83.15 -59.91 -41.49
CA ALA A 1061 -82.25 -58.78 -41.35
C ALA A 1061 -81.72 -58.70 -39.91
N ALA A 1062 -80.44 -59.05 -39.71
CA ALA A 1062 -79.65 -58.54 -38.60
C ALA A 1062 -78.17 -58.45 -38.98
N HIS A 1063 -77.62 -57.28 -38.65
CA HIS A 1063 -76.21 -56.92 -38.48
C HIS A 1063 -75.30 -56.77 -39.73
N PRO A 1064 -74.16 -56.05 -39.61
CA PRO A 1064 -73.67 -55.30 -38.44
C PRO A 1064 -73.24 -53.85 -38.75
N ASP A 1065 -73.59 -52.94 -37.85
CA ASP A 1065 -72.63 -51.92 -37.42
C ASP A 1065 -71.36 -52.64 -36.95
N LYS A 1066 -70.28 -52.45 -37.68
CA LYS A 1066 -68.90 -52.51 -37.19
C LYS A 1066 -67.97 -51.83 -38.20
N ASP A 1067 -67.41 -50.72 -37.74
CA ASP A 1067 -66.11 -50.18 -38.13
C ASP A 1067 -65.99 -49.40 -39.46
N LEU A 1068 -66.99 -48.61 -39.82
CA LEU A 1068 -66.71 -47.27 -40.33
C LEU A 1068 -67.07 -46.32 -39.20
N LEU A 1069 -66.05 -45.88 -38.46
CA LEU A 1069 -66.14 -44.87 -37.39
C LEU A 1069 -66.58 -43.52 -37.96
N VAL A 1070 -67.72 -43.44 -38.64
CA VAL A 1070 -68.29 -42.23 -39.25
C VAL A 1070 -69.64 -41.96 -38.59
N GLU A 1071 -69.62 -41.15 -37.55
CA GLU A 1071 -70.84 -40.64 -36.93
C GLU A 1071 -71.25 -39.35 -37.63
N LEU A 1072 -72.51 -39.28 -38.05
CA LEU A 1072 -73.18 -38.03 -38.42
C LEU A 1072 -73.41 -37.24 -37.14
N ALA A 1073 -72.56 -36.26 -36.89
CA ALA A 1073 -72.79 -35.32 -35.81
C ALA A 1073 -73.83 -34.30 -36.30
N HIS A 1074 -75.02 -34.34 -35.70
CA HIS A 1074 -76.05 -33.32 -35.89
C HIS A 1074 -75.65 -32.01 -35.18
N VAL A 1075 -74.60 -31.38 -35.68
CA VAL A 1075 -74.20 -30.00 -35.42
C VAL A 1075 -74.55 -29.14 -36.63
N HIS A 1076 -74.63 -27.83 -36.47
CA HIS A 1076 -74.92 -26.90 -37.57
C HIS A 1076 -73.71 -25.99 -37.81
N PRO A 1077 -73.06 -26.04 -39.00
CA PRO A 1077 -73.35 -26.95 -40.12
C PRO A 1077 -72.99 -28.41 -39.80
N VAL A 1078 -73.67 -29.34 -40.49
CA VAL A 1078 -73.52 -30.79 -40.29
C VAL A 1078 -72.09 -31.21 -40.62
N ALA A 1079 -71.42 -31.85 -39.66
CA ALA A 1079 -70.03 -32.26 -39.76
C ALA A 1079 -69.91 -33.79 -39.61
N LEU A 1080 -68.96 -34.38 -40.34
CA LEU A 1080 -68.69 -35.82 -40.32
C LEU A 1080 -67.54 -36.13 -39.36
N LYS A 1081 -67.74 -37.07 -38.44
CA LYS A 1081 -66.71 -37.52 -37.51
C LYS A 1081 -66.19 -38.88 -37.94
N ALA A 1082 -65.01 -38.91 -38.58
CA ALA A 1082 -64.39 -40.13 -39.11
C ALA A 1082 -63.14 -40.55 -38.30
N GLY A 1083 -63.12 -41.74 -37.71
CA GLY A 1083 -61.95 -42.28 -36.98
C GLY A 1083 -61.62 -41.51 -35.67
N GLY A 1084 -62.65 -40.97 -35.01
CA GLY A 1084 -62.49 -40.22 -33.75
C GLY A 1084 -62.08 -38.76 -33.91
N ARG A 1085 -61.95 -38.24 -35.15
CA ARG A 1085 -61.69 -36.81 -35.41
C ARG A 1085 -62.87 -36.16 -36.15
N LEU A 1086 -63.19 -34.94 -35.75
CA LEU A 1086 -64.23 -34.10 -36.36
C LEU A 1086 -63.63 -33.37 -37.56
N PHE A 1087 -64.30 -33.43 -38.72
CA PHE A 1087 -63.98 -32.62 -39.87
C PHE A 1087 -64.95 -31.44 -39.93
N SER A 1088 -64.52 -30.30 -39.39
CA SER A 1088 -65.19 -29.00 -39.50
C SER A 1088 -64.22 -27.95 -40.02
N GLU A 1089 -64.72 -26.87 -40.64
CA GLU A 1089 -63.97 -25.82 -41.39
C GLU A 1089 -62.91 -25.01 -40.61
N THR A 1090 -62.57 -25.44 -39.40
CA THR A 1090 -61.48 -24.86 -38.59
C THR A 1090 -60.70 -26.04 -38.02
N GLU A 1091 -59.71 -26.53 -38.78
CA GLU A 1091 -58.88 -27.70 -38.45
C GLU A 1091 -58.26 -27.66 -37.06
#